data_AF-A0A7S0I193-F1
#
_entry.id   AF-A0A7S0I193-F1
#
_cell.length_a   1.000
_cell.length_b   1.000
_cell.length_c   1.000
_cell.angle_alpha   90.00
_cell.angle_beta   90.00
_cell.angle_gamma   90.00
#
_symmetry.space_group_name_H-M   'P 1'
#
loop_
_entity.id
_entity.type
_entity.pdbx_description
1 polymer ?
#
loop_
_entity_poly.entity_id
_entity_poly.type
_entity_poly.pdbx_seq_one_letter_code
_entity_poly.pdbx_strand_id
1 'polypeptide(L)'
;HSPAMGRFDGAPRAFRLPPLDLAFNPVVAFFALGIIWAFIVACIVVPVEFTGQIWWWKRQILATFLWLYYLCENIWILFIIWLCYSKWGKFILGENQKDNRPEYSDLSWFFMMFSTGMGIALFMFGASEPIYHLEQSLRYSALGQSSMSYNLASKEALMLAYFHFGIHAWVPFAIVGIALAIARYRCGLPLAMRSAFYPIIRDYIYGWLGDFIDILSALVSFVGVATLVGFAAIQVAAGINYQSGKIPYIGIDGKEIQNYKTLIVIIWAPCFLAVLSLAGVVGGSRYMTHLAIVIGSFLALMVLFLDDTWYIMNLMVEIAGYYLWNLVRLSHHLDAFEQLDAGIDFADGQSRLSPWFDGWAGNGWYGYYQQTHPGGDGGYGKLGMTGIYWGWWMSLAPVVGLWIAKISKGRSIRQLVLAGVVGPMAVSLMWICIFGGAAIRMQRQAILDGCRCNCNSTGPPSHRNGQAGSQPAFDRTYCSRILSNPTGAGALSLYYQGTNRVGEPAPEQKTCLAQRPPTPKRVGGCSNIIQLAKRRPELRWFDLVNQYPQNGDKEGTRLQGSFLRGLTIVALLVLIPACASAGDVVIASLMSGGEELAGNGMMRFFILGTECALASVLVRAGADDPTYDAATLLQSMSVVFGIFFAALMTFFPFCIYYHLQDCDEGLKKRPTN
;
A
#
# COMPACT_ATOMS: atom_id res chain seq x y z
N HIS A 1 0.25 30.41 43.83
CA HIS A 1 0.31 28.94 43.91
C HIS A 1 0.75 28.37 42.57
N SER A 2 2.05 28.10 42.43
CA SER A 2 2.65 27.50 41.25
C SER A 2 2.68 25.99 41.47
N PRO A 3 2.10 25.13 40.60
CA PRO A 3 2.40 23.72 40.68
C PRO A 3 3.79 23.55 40.06
N ALA A 4 4.77 23.26 40.92
CA ALA A 4 5.97 22.56 40.46
C ALA A 4 5.49 21.35 39.65
N MET A 5 6.00 21.17 38.43
CA MET A 5 5.91 19.89 37.73
C MET A 5 6.73 18.88 38.55
N GLY A 6 6.14 18.38 39.63
CA GLY A 6 6.52 17.12 40.24
C GLY A 6 6.42 16.04 39.17
N ARG A 7 7.21 14.98 39.32
CA ARG A 7 6.93 13.71 38.65
C ARG A 7 5.42 13.49 38.71
N PHE A 8 4.79 13.38 37.54
CA PHE A 8 3.35 13.11 37.46
C PHE A 8 3.10 11.76 38.14
N ASP A 9 2.67 11.79 39.41
CA ASP A 9 2.31 10.62 40.22
C ASP A 9 0.97 9.99 39.75
N GLY A 10 0.34 10.55 38.73
CA GLY A 10 -0.75 9.94 37.97
C GLY A 10 -0.24 8.89 36.99
N ALA A 11 0.52 7.90 37.47
CA ALA A 11 0.94 6.80 36.62
C ALA A 11 -0.28 6.17 35.93
N PRO A 12 -0.23 5.90 34.61
CA PRO A 12 -1.30 5.16 33.95
C PRO A 12 -1.56 3.88 34.73
N ARG A 13 -2.84 3.43 34.76
CA ARG A 13 -3.30 2.26 35.52
C ARG A 13 -2.66 0.96 35.01
N ALA A 14 -1.36 0.80 35.15
CA ALA A 14 -0.61 -0.35 34.68
C ALA A 14 -0.61 -1.40 35.79
N PHE A 15 -1.28 -2.51 35.53
CA PHE A 15 -1.16 -3.71 36.33
C PHE A 15 0.15 -4.40 35.98
N ARG A 16 0.97 -4.72 36.99
CA ARG A 16 2.27 -5.37 36.82
C ARG A 16 2.25 -6.77 37.44
N LEU A 17 2.73 -7.76 36.69
CA LEU A 17 3.06 -9.10 37.16
C LEU A 17 4.57 -9.34 37.01
N PRO A 18 5.38 -8.96 38.02
CA PRO A 18 6.83 -9.10 37.98
C PRO A 18 7.37 -10.49 37.63
N PRO A 19 6.77 -11.61 38.07
CA PRO A 19 7.27 -12.95 37.73
C PRO A 19 7.19 -13.28 36.23
N LEU A 20 6.31 -12.59 35.50
CA LEU A 20 6.06 -12.83 34.09
C LEU A 20 6.56 -11.69 33.20
N ASP A 21 7.21 -10.68 33.78
CA ASP A 21 7.71 -9.52 33.03
C ASP A 21 6.58 -8.92 32.17
N LEU A 22 5.46 -8.61 32.84
CA LEU A 22 4.20 -8.21 32.21
C LEU A 22 3.63 -6.95 32.88
N ALA A 23 3.42 -5.91 32.09
CA ALA A 23 2.82 -4.65 32.49
C ALA A 23 1.80 -4.17 31.43
N PHE A 24 0.54 -4.00 31.83
CA PHE A 24 -0.53 -3.56 30.93
C PHE A 24 -1.60 -2.74 31.66
N ASN A 25 -2.26 -1.85 30.93
CA ASN A 25 -3.49 -1.21 31.37
C ASN A 25 -4.65 -2.18 31.11
N PRO A 26 -5.35 -2.68 32.16
CA PRO A 26 -6.36 -3.71 32.00
C PRO A 26 -7.54 -3.24 31.15
N VAL A 27 -7.94 -1.97 31.25
CA VAL A 27 -9.02 -1.43 30.43
C VAL A 27 -8.61 -1.46 28.96
N VAL A 28 -7.46 -0.87 28.63
CA VAL A 28 -7.02 -0.79 27.23
C VAL A 28 -6.76 -2.18 26.64
N ALA A 29 -6.00 -3.02 27.36
CA ALA A 29 -5.62 -4.34 26.87
C ALA A 29 -6.83 -5.26 26.68
N PHE A 30 -7.73 -5.39 27.68
CA PHE A 30 -8.87 -6.30 27.57
C PHE A 30 -9.91 -5.83 26.54
N PHE A 31 -10.18 -4.53 26.43
CA PHE A 31 -11.12 -4.05 25.42
C PHE A 31 -10.55 -4.17 24.01
N ALA A 32 -9.30 -3.76 23.78
CA ALA A 32 -8.67 -3.88 22.46
C ALA A 32 -8.52 -5.35 22.03
N LEU A 33 -8.02 -6.22 22.93
CA LEU A 33 -7.91 -7.65 22.64
C LEU A 33 -9.28 -8.33 22.50
N GLY A 34 -10.26 -7.96 23.33
CA GLY A 34 -11.61 -8.51 23.25
C GLY A 34 -12.27 -8.20 21.91
N ILE A 35 -12.18 -6.94 21.46
CA ILE A 35 -12.72 -6.52 20.16
C ILE A 35 -11.97 -7.22 19.02
N ILE A 36 -10.63 -7.23 19.02
CA ILE A 36 -9.88 -7.83 17.90
C ILE A 36 -10.09 -9.34 17.82
N TRP A 37 -10.16 -10.05 18.95
CA TRP A 37 -10.46 -11.48 18.96
C TRP A 37 -11.91 -11.77 18.58
N ALA A 38 -12.87 -10.90 18.92
CA ALA A 38 -14.23 -11.02 18.41
C ALA A 38 -14.26 -10.90 16.87
N PHE A 39 -13.49 -9.98 16.29
CA PHE A 39 -13.32 -9.88 14.83
C PHE A 39 -12.67 -11.13 14.23
N ILE A 40 -11.60 -11.65 14.86
CA ILE A 40 -10.93 -12.87 14.42
C ILE A 40 -11.90 -14.06 14.42
N VAL A 41 -12.68 -14.22 15.49
CA VAL A 41 -13.69 -15.29 15.59
C VAL A 41 -14.79 -15.10 14.56
N ALA A 42 -15.28 -13.86 14.35
CA ALA A 42 -16.28 -13.57 13.31
C ALA A 42 -15.78 -13.94 11.91
N CYS A 43 -14.52 -13.60 11.57
CA CYS A 43 -13.89 -13.99 10.31
C CYS A 43 -13.83 -15.52 10.11
N ILE A 44 -13.66 -16.29 11.21
CA ILE A 44 -13.56 -17.75 11.16
C ILE A 44 -14.94 -18.40 11.03
N VAL A 45 -15.93 -17.88 11.76
CA VAL A 45 -17.26 -18.52 11.90
C VAL A 45 -18.18 -18.16 10.73
N VAL A 46 -18.14 -16.92 10.26
CA VAL A 46 -19.03 -16.40 9.19
C VAL A 46 -18.22 -15.66 8.10
N PRO A 47 -17.28 -16.33 7.41
CA PRO A 47 -16.32 -15.65 6.52
C PRO A 47 -16.99 -14.87 5.39
N VAL A 48 -18.01 -15.42 4.72
CA VAL A 48 -18.67 -14.80 3.55
C VAL A 48 -19.55 -13.62 3.95
N GLU A 49 -20.31 -13.75 5.04
CA GLU A 49 -21.10 -12.65 5.56
C GLU A 49 -20.19 -11.54 6.08
N PHE A 50 -19.08 -11.91 6.75
CA PHE A 50 -18.09 -10.97 7.25
C PHE A 50 -17.44 -10.16 6.13
N THR A 51 -16.93 -10.81 5.07
CA THR A 51 -16.33 -10.13 3.91
C THR A 51 -17.33 -9.19 3.23
N GLY A 52 -18.57 -9.64 3.02
CA GLY A 52 -19.64 -8.82 2.45
C GLY A 52 -19.97 -7.58 3.29
N GLN A 53 -19.97 -7.69 4.62
CA GLN A 53 -20.20 -6.55 5.52
C GLN A 53 -19.03 -5.56 5.53
N ILE A 54 -17.80 -6.04 5.64
CA ILE A 54 -16.60 -5.18 5.59
C ILE A 54 -16.53 -4.43 4.26
N TRP A 55 -16.87 -5.12 3.16
CA TRP A 55 -16.97 -4.52 1.85
C TRP A 55 -18.00 -3.39 1.81
N TRP A 56 -19.20 -3.63 2.36
CA TRP A 56 -20.26 -2.64 2.40
C TRP A 56 -19.85 -1.42 3.23
N TRP A 57 -19.25 -1.62 4.41
CA TRP A 57 -18.73 -0.51 5.23
C TRP A 57 -17.67 0.31 4.51
N LYS A 58 -16.68 -0.33 3.88
CA LYS A 58 -15.69 0.37 3.06
C LYS A 58 -16.38 1.24 2.01
N ARG A 59 -17.35 0.69 1.28
CA ARG A 59 -18.12 1.42 0.27
C ARG A 59 -18.79 2.66 0.84
N GLN A 60 -19.52 2.52 1.96
CA GLN A 60 -20.22 3.65 2.58
C GLN A 60 -19.24 4.72 3.11
N ILE A 61 -18.15 4.29 3.74
CA ILE A 61 -17.14 5.19 4.28
C ILE A 61 -16.54 6.04 3.17
N LEU A 62 -16.08 5.41 2.08
CA LEU A 62 -15.48 6.17 0.98
C LEU A 62 -16.53 6.99 0.23
N ALA A 63 -17.77 6.53 0.08
CA ALA A 63 -18.81 7.32 -0.58
C ALA A 63 -19.15 8.60 0.21
N THR A 64 -19.03 8.55 1.55
CA THR A 64 -19.46 9.64 2.43
C THR A 64 -18.30 10.54 2.88
N PHE A 65 -17.13 9.95 3.17
CA PHE A 65 -16.03 10.60 3.87
C PHE A 65 -14.75 10.71 3.03
N LEU A 66 -14.78 10.46 1.72
CA LEU A 66 -13.59 10.64 0.86
C LEU A 66 -13.01 12.05 0.96
N TRP A 67 -13.88 13.07 1.04
CA TRP A 67 -13.48 14.47 1.20
C TRP A 67 -12.67 14.71 2.48
N LEU A 68 -12.97 13.99 3.56
CA LEU A 68 -12.28 14.13 4.83
C LEU A 68 -10.82 13.68 4.69
N TYR A 69 -10.59 12.51 4.07
CA TYR A 69 -9.23 12.02 3.82
C TYR A 69 -8.38 13.02 3.05
N TYR A 70 -8.89 13.53 1.92
CA TYR A 70 -8.17 14.47 1.06
C TYR A 70 -7.91 15.81 1.76
N LEU A 71 -8.94 16.36 2.43
CA LEU A 71 -8.81 17.65 3.10
C LEU A 71 -7.80 17.59 4.24
N CYS A 72 -7.84 16.52 5.05
CA CYS A 72 -6.92 16.35 6.16
C CYS A 72 -5.47 16.22 5.69
N GLU A 73 -5.19 15.36 4.71
CA GLU A 73 -3.85 15.21 4.12
C GLU A 73 -3.28 16.54 3.62
N ASN A 74 -4.10 17.33 2.92
CA ASN A 74 -3.67 18.63 2.41
C ASN A 74 -3.32 19.62 3.53
N ILE A 75 -4.16 19.69 4.58
CA ILE A 75 -3.90 20.54 5.75
C ILE A 75 -2.61 20.11 6.44
N TRP A 76 -2.40 18.81 6.60
CA TRP A 76 -1.23 18.23 7.24
C TRP A 76 0.07 18.50 6.47
N ILE A 77 0.03 18.43 5.15
CA ILE A 77 1.18 18.79 4.29
C ILE A 77 1.57 20.25 4.50
N LEU A 78 0.59 21.17 4.48
CA LEU A 78 0.86 22.59 4.71
C LEU A 78 1.40 22.84 6.13
N PHE A 79 0.82 22.17 7.12
CA PHE A 79 1.24 22.27 8.52
C PHE A 79 2.68 21.79 8.72
N ILE A 80 3.08 20.65 8.13
CA ILE A 80 4.43 20.11 8.33
C ILE A 80 5.50 20.95 7.61
N ILE A 81 5.17 21.50 6.44
CA ILE A 81 6.02 22.47 5.72
C ILE A 81 6.24 23.70 6.61
N TRP A 82 5.16 24.29 7.11
CA TRP A 82 5.25 25.44 8.02
C TRP A 82 6.08 25.11 9.26
N LEU A 83 5.85 23.96 9.90
CA LEU A 83 6.56 23.53 11.10
C LEU A 83 8.07 23.38 10.85
N CYS A 84 8.45 22.82 9.70
CA CYS A 84 9.84 22.63 9.28
C CYS A 84 10.64 23.95 9.20
N TYR A 85 10.01 25.00 8.65
CA TYR A 85 10.61 26.33 8.49
C TYR A 85 10.42 27.26 9.70
N SER A 86 9.46 26.95 10.57
CA SER A 86 9.22 27.71 11.80
C SER A 86 10.42 27.66 12.76
N LYS A 87 10.39 28.54 13.78
CA LYS A 87 11.36 28.52 14.89
C LYS A 87 11.41 27.16 15.61
N TRP A 88 10.29 26.44 15.65
CA TRP A 88 10.17 25.13 16.32
C TRP A 88 10.82 24.00 15.54
N GLY A 89 11.06 24.15 14.24
CA GLY A 89 11.78 23.13 13.46
C GLY A 89 13.18 22.83 14.01
N LYS A 90 13.82 23.78 14.69
CA LYS A 90 15.14 23.60 15.30
C LYS A 90 15.10 22.93 16.68
N PHE A 91 13.91 22.68 17.24
CA PHE A 91 13.80 22.08 18.58
C PHE A 91 14.27 20.63 18.56
N ILE A 92 15.20 20.32 19.46
CA ILE A 92 15.72 18.97 19.70
C ILE A 92 14.74 18.22 20.60
N LEU A 93 14.37 17.01 20.19
CA LEU A 93 13.49 16.08 20.89
C LEU A 93 14.25 15.40 22.03
N GLY A 94 14.41 16.12 23.14
CA GLY A 94 15.06 15.64 24.35
C GLY A 94 14.86 16.62 25.51
N GLU A 95 15.18 16.16 26.73
CA GLU A 95 14.91 16.89 27.97
C GLU A 95 15.52 18.30 27.97
N ASN A 96 16.76 18.44 27.49
CA ASN A 96 17.49 19.70 27.37
C ASN A 96 18.08 19.87 25.96
N GLN A 97 18.20 21.11 25.48
CA GLN A 97 18.81 21.41 24.18
C GLN A 97 20.34 21.18 24.14
N LYS A 98 21.01 21.15 25.29
CA LYS A 98 22.48 21.15 25.38
C LYS A 98 23.14 19.76 25.38
N ASP A 99 22.46 18.70 25.81
CA ASP A 99 23.08 17.37 26.02
C ASP A 99 22.19 16.21 25.56
N ASN A 100 21.74 16.20 24.29
CA ASN A 100 21.01 15.05 23.74
C ASN A 100 21.61 14.60 22.40
N ARG A 101 22.55 13.65 22.47
CA ARG A 101 23.05 12.93 21.30
C ARG A 101 21.98 11.98 20.76
N PRO A 102 21.80 11.88 19.43
CA PRO A 102 20.92 10.87 18.84
C PRO A 102 21.29 9.45 19.30
N GLU A 103 20.29 8.64 19.61
CA GLU A 103 20.49 7.24 20.02
C GLU A 103 20.98 6.35 18.88
N TYR A 104 20.49 6.61 17.66
CA TYR A 104 20.84 5.89 16.44
C TYR A 104 21.59 6.80 15.47
N SER A 105 22.51 6.23 14.68
CA SER A 105 23.14 6.95 13.56
C SER A 105 22.12 7.35 12.50
N ASP A 106 22.42 8.39 11.73
CA ASP A 106 21.49 9.00 10.76
C ASP A 106 20.95 7.97 9.74
N LEU A 107 21.84 7.13 9.20
CA LEU A 107 21.45 6.07 8.26
C LEU A 107 20.62 4.97 8.94
N SER A 108 21.03 4.52 10.12
CA SER A 108 20.28 3.48 10.85
C SER A 108 18.87 3.96 11.21
N TRP A 109 18.76 5.21 11.63
CA TRP A 109 17.50 5.86 11.97
C TRP A 109 16.59 5.97 10.74
N PHE A 110 17.11 6.46 9.61
CA PHE A 110 16.38 6.53 8.35
C PHE A 110 15.86 5.15 7.89
N PHE A 111 16.74 4.14 7.91
CA PHE A 111 16.38 2.77 7.53
C PHE A 111 15.27 2.18 8.40
N MET A 112 15.35 2.38 9.72
CA MET A 112 14.32 1.93 10.66
C MET A 112 12.96 2.62 10.44
N MET A 113 12.94 3.90 10.07
CA MET A 113 11.69 4.61 9.71
C MET A 113 11.12 4.09 8.39
N PHE A 114 11.94 3.98 7.35
CA PHE A 114 11.51 3.61 6.00
C PHE A 114 10.94 2.19 5.93
N SER A 115 11.65 1.21 6.50
CA SER A 115 11.26 -0.21 6.47
C SER A 115 9.92 -0.46 7.17
N THR A 116 9.71 0.20 8.32
CA THR A 116 8.48 0.07 9.11
C THR A 116 7.28 0.69 8.40
N GLY A 117 7.49 1.76 7.62
CA GLY A 117 6.41 2.47 6.92
C GLY A 117 5.92 1.76 5.65
N MET A 118 6.81 1.44 4.70
CA MET A 118 6.41 1.05 3.34
C MET A 118 7.22 -0.10 2.71
N GLY A 119 8.13 -0.73 3.46
CA GLY A 119 9.06 -1.72 2.90
C GLY A 119 8.38 -2.81 2.07
N ILE A 120 7.32 -3.44 2.58
CA ILE A 120 6.58 -4.52 1.90
C ILE A 120 5.75 -3.99 0.72
N ALA A 121 5.09 -2.85 0.89
CA ALA A 121 4.15 -2.30 -0.08
C ALA A 121 4.80 -2.06 -1.45
N LEU A 122 6.05 -1.56 -1.44
CA LEU A 122 6.80 -1.27 -2.65
C LEU A 122 7.10 -2.53 -3.50
N PHE A 123 7.28 -3.71 -2.90
CA PHE A 123 7.46 -4.96 -3.65
C PHE A 123 6.17 -5.44 -4.32
N MET A 124 5.01 -5.21 -3.70
CA MET A 124 3.73 -5.64 -4.27
C MET A 124 3.24 -4.65 -5.33
N PHE A 125 3.30 -3.35 -5.03
CA PHE A 125 2.67 -2.31 -5.84
C PHE A 125 3.63 -1.60 -6.79
N GLY A 126 4.95 -1.69 -6.58
CA GLY A 126 5.94 -0.92 -7.34
C GLY A 126 5.94 -1.19 -8.85
N ALA A 127 5.77 -2.45 -9.25
CA ALA A 127 5.59 -2.83 -10.66
C ALA A 127 4.11 -2.85 -11.06
N SER A 128 3.27 -3.28 -10.14
CA SER A 128 1.91 -3.69 -10.45
C SER A 128 1.01 -2.47 -10.66
N GLU A 129 1.23 -1.38 -9.90
CA GLU A 129 0.30 -0.24 -9.83
C GLU A 129 0.38 0.63 -11.07
N PRO A 130 1.57 0.96 -11.59
CA PRO A 130 1.67 1.64 -12.87
C PRO A 130 0.99 0.84 -13.99
N ILE A 131 1.06 -0.50 -13.96
CA ILE A 131 0.32 -1.34 -14.93
C ILE A 131 -1.19 -1.23 -14.73
N TYR A 132 -1.66 -1.24 -13.48
CA TYR A 132 -3.08 -1.08 -13.17
C TYR A 132 -3.63 0.27 -13.66
N HIS A 133 -2.96 1.39 -13.35
CA HIS A 133 -3.40 2.72 -13.79
C HIS A 133 -3.29 2.89 -15.29
N LEU A 134 -2.29 2.26 -15.91
CA LEU A 134 -2.16 2.22 -17.37
C LEU A 134 -3.35 1.50 -18.00
N GLU A 135 -3.89 0.44 -17.40
CA GLU A 135 -5.10 -0.22 -17.90
C GLU A 135 -6.36 0.65 -17.82
N GLN A 136 -6.40 1.54 -16.82
CA GLN A 136 -7.54 2.42 -16.56
C GLN A 136 -7.44 3.79 -17.24
N SER A 137 -6.34 4.08 -17.93
CA SER A 137 -6.03 5.40 -18.49
C SER A 137 -7.06 5.89 -19.53
N LEU A 138 -7.88 4.99 -20.09
CA LEU A 138 -9.00 5.33 -20.98
C LEU A 138 -10.04 6.25 -20.32
N ARG A 139 -10.14 6.30 -18.99
CA ARG A 139 -11.07 7.18 -18.27
C ARG A 139 -10.53 8.60 -18.00
N TYR A 140 -9.25 8.92 -18.29
CA TYR A 140 -8.72 10.32 -18.24
C TYR A 140 -9.07 11.12 -19.50
N SER A 141 -9.82 10.56 -20.45
CA SER A 141 -10.35 11.28 -21.60
C SER A 141 -11.40 12.36 -21.26
N ALA A 142 -11.57 12.73 -19.98
CA ALA A 142 -12.48 13.76 -19.46
C ALA A 142 -12.21 15.18 -19.99
N LEU A 143 -11.32 15.34 -20.98
CA LEU A 143 -11.18 16.54 -21.82
C LEU A 143 -11.90 16.42 -23.17
N GLY A 144 -12.84 15.48 -23.33
CA GLY A 144 -13.46 15.20 -24.63
C GLY A 144 -12.48 14.67 -25.68
N GLN A 145 -11.27 14.25 -25.26
CA GLN A 145 -10.29 13.65 -26.16
C GLN A 145 -10.56 12.15 -26.24
N SER A 146 -11.23 11.71 -27.31
CA SER A 146 -11.51 10.32 -27.65
C SER A 146 -10.27 9.40 -27.81
N SER A 147 -9.07 9.87 -27.47
CA SER A 147 -7.82 9.12 -27.52
C SER A 147 -6.70 9.82 -26.74
N MET A 148 -6.29 9.25 -25.59
CA MET A 148 -5.03 9.61 -24.93
C MET A 148 -3.89 8.77 -25.53
N SER A 149 -2.78 9.39 -25.93
CA SER A 149 -1.60 8.64 -26.39
C SER A 149 -1.09 7.69 -25.30
N TYR A 150 -0.66 6.48 -25.67
CA TYR A 150 -0.09 5.50 -24.75
C TYR A 150 1.09 6.08 -23.93
N ASN A 151 1.83 7.03 -24.51
CA ASN A 151 2.90 7.74 -23.79
C ASN A 151 2.34 8.59 -22.64
N LEU A 152 1.27 9.36 -22.88
CA LEU A 152 0.65 10.17 -21.83
C LEU A 152 -0.01 9.29 -20.76
N ALA A 153 -0.68 8.22 -21.18
CA ALA A 153 -1.25 7.21 -20.28
C ALA A 153 -0.18 6.58 -19.36
N SER A 154 0.99 6.26 -19.93
CA SER A 154 2.12 5.71 -19.16
C SER A 154 2.62 6.71 -18.10
N LYS A 155 2.63 8.01 -18.42
CA LYS A 155 3.07 9.07 -17.50
C LYS A 155 2.06 9.31 -16.38
N GLU A 156 0.78 9.42 -16.71
CA GLU A 156 -0.32 9.51 -15.74
C GLU A 156 -0.29 8.31 -14.78
N ALA A 157 -0.08 7.10 -15.31
CA ALA A 157 -0.06 5.88 -14.50
C ALA A 157 1.08 5.83 -13.47
N LEU A 158 2.31 6.18 -13.88
CA LEU A 158 3.45 6.28 -12.95
C LEU A 158 3.28 7.42 -11.95
N MET A 159 2.72 8.55 -12.41
CA MET A 159 2.51 9.73 -11.57
C MET A 159 1.46 9.47 -10.48
N LEU A 160 0.38 8.74 -10.80
CA LEU A 160 -0.61 8.30 -9.82
C LEU A 160 -0.04 7.29 -8.84
N ALA A 161 0.73 6.31 -9.31
CA ALA A 161 1.42 5.39 -8.42
C ALA A 161 2.36 6.15 -7.48
N TYR A 162 3.15 7.08 -7.99
CA TYR A 162 4.01 7.90 -7.15
C TYR A 162 3.22 8.85 -6.22
N PHE A 163 2.02 9.30 -6.61
CA PHE A 163 1.18 10.11 -5.74
C PHE A 163 0.69 9.34 -4.50
N HIS A 164 0.33 8.07 -4.65
CA HIS A 164 -0.07 7.22 -3.52
C HIS A 164 1.10 6.86 -2.59
N PHE A 165 2.32 6.76 -3.12
CA PHE A 165 3.55 6.45 -2.36
C PHE A 165 4.41 7.70 -2.04
N GLY A 166 3.93 8.88 -2.41
CA GLY A 166 4.64 10.16 -2.34
C GLY A 166 4.41 10.89 -1.03
N ILE A 167 4.36 12.22 -1.08
CA ILE A 167 4.30 13.07 0.14
C ILE A 167 3.14 12.70 1.08
N HIS A 168 1.98 12.43 0.51
CA HIS A 168 0.75 12.12 1.25
C HIS A 168 0.86 10.80 2.03
N ALA A 169 1.66 9.82 1.59
CA ALA A 169 1.84 8.58 2.35
C ALA A 169 2.60 8.83 3.68
N TRP A 170 3.55 9.77 3.67
CA TRP A 170 4.53 9.92 4.75
C TRP A 170 4.17 11.01 5.76
N VAL A 171 3.42 12.02 5.34
CA VAL A 171 3.01 13.13 6.20
C VAL A 171 2.21 12.67 7.43
N PRO A 172 1.22 11.76 7.32
CA PRO A 172 0.49 11.25 8.47
C PRO A 172 1.41 10.63 9.54
N PHE A 173 2.39 9.85 9.08
CA PHE A 173 3.36 9.18 9.94
C PHE A 173 4.23 10.21 10.68
N ALA A 174 4.71 11.22 9.96
CA ALA A 174 5.55 12.26 10.53
C ALA A 174 4.77 13.13 11.54
N ILE A 175 3.50 13.46 11.29
CA ILE A 175 2.68 14.22 12.24
C ILE A 175 2.48 13.47 13.55
N VAL A 176 2.09 12.20 13.48
CA VAL A 176 1.92 11.37 14.69
C VAL A 176 3.26 11.24 15.43
N GLY A 177 4.34 10.98 14.69
CA GLY A 177 5.68 10.85 15.26
C GLY A 177 6.17 12.13 15.95
N ILE A 178 5.93 13.29 15.36
CA ILE A 178 6.29 14.58 15.97
C ILE A 178 5.47 14.82 17.23
N ALA A 179 4.15 14.62 17.19
CA ALA A 179 3.27 14.82 18.34
C ALA A 179 3.70 13.98 19.54
N LEU A 180 3.97 12.69 19.33
CA LEU A 180 4.37 11.77 20.38
C LEU A 180 5.81 12.01 20.86
N ALA A 181 6.72 12.35 19.95
CA ALA A 181 8.10 12.64 20.33
C ALA A 181 8.19 13.91 21.20
N ILE A 182 7.40 14.94 20.90
CA ILE A 182 7.31 16.14 21.74
C ILE A 182 6.71 15.77 23.10
N ALA A 183 5.55 15.09 23.10
CA ALA A 183 4.88 14.69 24.34
C ALA A 183 5.81 13.89 25.27
N ARG A 184 6.52 12.89 24.73
CA ARG A 184 7.43 12.03 25.52
C ARG A 184 8.72 12.73 25.92
N TYR A 185 9.48 13.26 24.95
CA TYR A 185 10.86 13.68 25.18
C TYR A 185 11.01 15.14 25.60
N ARG A 186 9.98 15.97 25.38
CA ARG A 186 10.00 17.38 25.80
C ARG A 186 9.12 17.63 27.00
N CYS A 187 7.92 17.06 26.97
CA CYS A 187 6.91 17.32 27.99
C CYS A 187 6.86 16.23 29.07
N GLY A 188 7.68 15.17 28.94
CA GLY A 188 7.86 14.14 29.98
C GLY A 188 6.67 13.18 30.16
N LEU A 189 5.72 13.17 29.22
CA LEU A 189 4.53 12.32 29.27
C LEU A 189 4.85 10.87 28.88
N PRO A 190 3.98 9.89 29.21
CA PRO A 190 4.14 8.51 28.74
C PRO A 190 4.14 8.42 27.21
N LEU A 191 4.84 7.43 26.63
CA LEU A 191 4.85 7.22 25.17
C LEU A 191 3.61 6.44 24.73
N ALA A 192 2.45 7.09 24.75
CA ALA A 192 1.15 6.54 24.36
C ALA A 192 0.36 7.56 23.54
N MET A 193 -0.63 7.10 22.76
CA MET A 193 -1.37 7.99 21.85
C MET A 193 -2.12 9.07 22.62
N ARG A 194 -2.69 8.73 23.79
CA ARG A 194 -3.32 9.69 24.71
C ARG A 194 -2.46 10.93 24.99
N SER A 195 -1.14 10.77 25.09
CA SER A 195 -0.23 11.85 25.49
C SER A 195 -0.12 12.95 24.43
N ALA A 196 -0.37 12.63 23.17
CA ALA A 196 -0.47 13.63 22.11
C ALA A 196 -1.57 14.65 22.42
N PHE A 197 -2.67 14.24 23.05
CA PHE A 197 -3.86 15.06 23.30
C PHE A 197 -3.83 15.87 24.60
N TYR A 198 -2.81 15.68 25.44
CA TYR A 198 -2.69 16.38 26.73
C TYR A 198 -2.91 17.92 26.66
N PRO A 199 -2.47 18.67 25.64
CA PRO A 199 -2.66 20.13 25.63
C PRO A 199 -4.13 20.54 25.50
N ILE A 200 -4.94 19.70 24.85
CA ILE A 200 -6.37 19.95 24.60
C ILE A 200 -7.21 19.42 25.77
N ILE A 201 -6.99 18.16 26.15
CA ILE A 201 -7.84 17.46 27.14
C ILE A 201 -7.20 17.34 28.53
N ARG A 202 -5.98 17.86 28.74
CA ARG A 202 -5.29 17.94 30.04
C ARG A 202 -5.33 16.59 30.80
N ASP A 203 -5.68 16.60 32.07
CA ASP A 203 -5.65 15.41 32.93
C ASP A 203 -6.68 14.33 32.56
N TYR A 204 -7.63 14.63 31.65
CA TYR A 204 -8.56 13.62 31.13
C TYR A 204 -7.85 12.51 30.31
N ILE A 205 -6.58 12.70 29.92
CA ILE A 205 -5.76 11.61 29.35
C ILE A 205 -5.58 10.43 30.31
N TYR A 206 -5.66 10.66 31.62
CA TYR A 206 -5.50 9.60 32.63
C TYR A 206 -6.83 8.90 32.96
N GLY A 207 -7.93 9.37 32.40
CA GLY A 207 -9.26 8.79 32.54
C GLY A 207 -9.70 7.97 31.33
N TRP A 208 -11.02 7.75 31.25
CA TRP A 208 -11.65 6.93 30.21
C TRP A 208 -11.42 7.48 28.79
N LEU A 209 -11.26 8.80 28.63
CA LEU A 209 -11.05 9.43 27.33
C LEU A 209 -9.68 9.07 26.75
N GLY A 210 -8.63 9.08 27.58
CA GLY A 210 -7.31 8.60 27.17
C GLY A 210 -7.28 7.10 26.92
N ASP A 211 -8.01 6.32 27.73
CA ASP A 211 -8.17 4.88 27.48
C ASP A 211 -8.86 4.62 26.14
N PHE A 212 -9.90 5.38 25.79
CA PHE A 212 -10.58 5.28 24.50
C PHE A 212 -9.64 5.59 23.31
N ILE A 213 -8.83 6.65 23.41
CA ILE A 213 -7.85 7.02 22.38
C ILE A 213 -6.83 5.90 22.15
N ASP A 214 -6.30 5.31 23.23
CA ASP A 214 -5.34 4.21 23.13
C ASP A 214 -5.98 2.92 22.62
N ILE A 215 -7.22 2.59 23.04
CA ILE A 215 -7.97 1.42 22.52
C ILE A 215 -8.15 1.55 21.00
N LEU A 216 -8.64 2.70 20.54
CA LEU A 216 -8.85 2.92 19.11
C LEU A 216 -7.52 2.83 18.35
N SER A 217 -6.47 3.46 18.87
CA SER A 217 -5.14 3.43 18.26
C SER A 217 -4.58 2.00 18.19
N ALA A 218 -4.79 1.18 19.21
CA ALA A 218 -4.37 -0.22 19.23
C ALA A 218 -5.12 -1.07 18.20
N LEU A 219 -6.44 -0.91 18.08
CA LEU A 219 -7.25 -1.63 17.08
C LEU A 219 -6.81 -1.30 15.65
N VAL A 220 -6.64 0.00 15.37
CA VAL A 220 -6.19 0.50 14.08
C VAL A 220 -4.78 -0.04 13.77
N SER A 221 -3.90 -0.07 14.78
CA SER A 221 -2.55 -0.61 14.66
C SER A 221 -2.51 -2.09 14.28
N PHE A 222 -3.33 -2.93 14.93
CA PHE A 222 -3.42 -4.35 14.59
C PHE A 222 -3.81 -4.56 13.12
N VAL A 223 -4.81 -3.82 12.64
CA VAL A 223 -5.29 -3.92 11.26
C VAL A 223 -4.22 -3.44 10.27
N GLY A 224 -3.53 -2.34 10.55
CA GLY A 224 -2.43 -1.83 9.72
C GLY A 224 -1.29 -2.83 9.59
N VAL A 225 -0.82 -3.40 10.70
CA VAL A 225 0.27 -4.41 10.71
C VAL A 225 -0.16 -5.70 10.02
N ALA A 226 -1.36 -6.20 10.31
CA ALA A 226 -1.89 -7.41 9.69
C ALA A 226 -2.01 -7.28 8.16
N THR A 227 -2.36 -6.08 7.66
CA THR A 227 -2.43 -5.78 6.24
C THR A 227 -1.08 -5.91 5.55
N LEU A 228 -0.02 -5.31 6.12
CA LEU A 228 1.35 -5.42 5.60
C LEU A 228 1.85 -6.87 5.61
N VAL A 229 1.67 -7.58 6.72
CA VAL A 229 2.08 -8.99 6.87
C VAL A 229 1.32 -9.87 5.87
N GLY A 230 0.02 -9.64 5.68
CA GLY A 230 -0.80 -10.34 4.70
C GLY A 230 -0.33 -10.13 3.26
N PHE A 231 -0.02 -8.89 2.86
CA PHE A 231 0.53 -8.60 1.53
C PHE A 231 1.86 -9.30 1.29
N ALA A 232 2.78 -9.25 2.24
CA ALA A 232 4.06 -9.95 2.10
C ALA A 232 3.86 -11.47 1.97
N ALA A 233 2.91 -12.05 2.70
CA ALA A 233 2.62 -13.48 2.60
C ALA A 233 2.06 -13.87 1.23
N ILE A 234 1.12 -13.08 0.69
CA ILE A 234 0.59 -13.23 -0.67
C ILE A 234 1.74 -13.15 -1.69
N GLN A 235 2.61 -12.16 -1.55
CA GLN A 235 3.73 -11.94 -2.45
C GLN A 235 4.78 -13.07 -2.38
N VAL A 236 5.14 -13.55 -1.18
CA VAL A 236 6.06 -14.69 -1.02
C VAL A 236 5.46 -15.97 -1.60
N ALA A 237 4.18 -16.24 -1.35
CA ALA A 237 3.51 -17.41 -1.91
C ALA A 237 3.50 -17.38 -3.44
N ALA A 238 3.22 -16.23 -4.03
CA ALA A 238 3.29 -16.04 -5.48
C ALA A 238 4.71 -16.36 -6.02
N GLY A 239 5.76 -15.91 -5.34
CA GLY A 239 7.15 -16.18 -5.72
C GLY A 239 7.56 -17.64 -5.60
N ILE A 240 7.16 -18.33 -4.53
CA ILE A 240 7.43 -19.77 -4.32
C ILE A 240 6.70 -20.59 -5.39
N ASN A 241 5.43 -20.28 -5.62
CA ASN A 241 4.61 -21.02 -6.59
C ASN A 241 5.10 -20.82 -8.03
N TYR A 242 5.72 -19.68 -8.34
CA TYR A 242 6.37 -19.42 -9.63
C TYR A 242 7.43 -20.48 -10.01
N GLN A 243 8.14 -21.04 -9.03
CA GLN A 243 9.25 -21.99 -9.25
C GLN A 243 8.78 -23.43 -9.52
N SER A 244 7.62 -23.81 -9.01
CA SER A 244 7.22 -25.22 -8.98
C SER A 244 6.74 -25.75 -10.33
N GLY A 245 6.41 -24.90 -11.31
CA GLY A 245 5.82 -25.27 -12.61
C GLY A 245 4.45 -25.99 -12.50
N LYS A 246 4.10 -26.46 -11.31
CA LYS A 246 2.81 -26.95 -10.84
C LYS A 246 1.99 -25.72 -10.55
N ILE A 247 1.23 -25.36 -11.53
CA ILE A 247 0.25 -24.30 -11.39
C ILE A 247 -1.01 -25.05 -11.01
N PRO A 248 -1.46 -25.00 -9.75
CA PRO A 248 -2.87 -24.71 -9.58
C PRO A 248 -3.03 -23.28 -10.12
N TYR A 249 -3.21 -23.18 -11.44
CA TYR A 249 -3.62 -21.93 -12.05
C TYR A 249 -4.98 -21.72 -11.47
N ILE A 250 -5.09 -20.71 -10.62
CA ILE A 250 -6.33 -20.20 -10.04
C ILE A 250 -7.33 -20.06 -11.19
N GLY A 251 -8.08 -21.14 -11.38
CA GLY A 251 -8.94 -21.36 -12.50
C GLY A 251 -10.26 -20.71 -12.18
N ILE A 252 -10.78 -19.99 -13.16
CA ILE A 252 -12.18 -19.53 -13.22
C ILE A 252 -13.08 -20.77 -13.50
N ASP A 253 -12.85 -21.86 -12.75
CA ASP A 253 -13.52 -23.17 -12.78
C ASP A 253 -13.98 -23.62 -11.38
N GLY A 254 -13.93 -22.72 -10.40
CA GLY A 254 -14.71 -22.90 -9.17
C GLY A 254 -14.17 -23.88 -8.13
N LYS A 255 -13.01 -24.55 -8.30
CA LYS A 255 -12.31 -25.23 -7.19
C LYS A 255 -10.79 -25.32 -7.40
N GLU A 256 -10.07 -24.28 -7.01
CA GLU A 256 -8.68 -24.43 -6.54
C GLU A 256 -8.44 -23.47 -5.37
N ILE A 257 -8.34 -24.05 -4.18
CA ILE A 257 -8.11 -23.37 -2.90
C ILE A 257 -6.77 -22.63 -3.02
N GLN A 258 -6.76 -21.29 -2.93
CA GLN A 258 -5.55 -20.61 -2.44
C GLN A 258 -5.15 -21.38 -1.21
N ASN A 259 -3.99 -22.05 -1.20
CA ASN A 259 -3.60 -22.84 -0.05
C ASN A 259 -3.31 -21.88 1.10
N TYR A 260 -4.36 -21.41 1.77
CA TYR A 260 -4.31 -20.46 2.88
C TYR A 260 -3.44 -21.04 3.99
N LYS A 261 -3.30 -22.37 4.05
CA LYS A 261 -2.34 -23.05 4.91
C LYS A 261 -0.90 -22.65 4.59
N THR A 262 -0.52 -22.54 3.31
CA THR A 262 0.80 -22.02 2.89
C THR A 262 0.97 -20.56 3.31
N LEU A 263 -0.06 -19.72 3.16
CA LEU A 263 -0.02 -18.32 3.58
C LEU A 263 0.16 -18.20 5.11
N ILE A 264 -0.57 -19.01 5.89
CA ILE A 264 -0.42 -19.09 7.35
C ILE A 264 1.00 -19.49 7.72
N VAL A 265 1.60 -20.49 7.06
CA VAL A 265 2.99 -20.89 7.33
C VAL A 265 3.97 -19.75 7.03
N ILE A 266 3.78 -19.03 5.92
CA ILE A 266 4.62 -17.88 5.55
C ILE A 266 4.49 -16.72 6.54
N ILE A 267 3.32 -16.53 7.15
CA ILE A 267 3.09 -15.51 8.19
C ILE A 267 3.77 -15.92 9.50
N TRP A 268 3.46 -17.13 9.99
CA TRP A 268 3.83 -17.55 11.35
C TRP A 268 5.29 -17.97 11.47
N ALA A 269 5.85 -18.69 10.49
CA ALA A 269 7.20 -19.25 10.62
C ALA A 269 8.29 -18.16 10.75
N PRO A 270 8.34 -17.12 9.90
CA PRO A 270 9.33 -16.04 10.05
C PRO A 270 9.14 -15.24 11.34
N CYS A 271 7.90 -14.94 11.74
CA CYS A 271 7.59 -14.24 12.99
C CYS A 271 8.04 -15.03 14.22
N PHE A 272 7.74 -16.33 14.27
CA PHE A 272 8.13 -17.18 15.40
C PHE A 272 9.65 -17.37 15.47
N LEU A 273 10.33 -17.58 14.33
CA LEU A 273 11.79 -17.63 14.28
C LEU A 273 12.43 -16.31 14.74
N ALA A 274 11.83 -15.17 14.44
CA ALA A 274 12.31 -13.87 14.91
C ALA A 274 12.18 -13.73 16.44
N VAL A 275 11.08 -14.19 17.03
CA VAL A 275 10.93 -14.23 18.50
C VAL A 275 12.00 -15.12 19.14
N LEU A 276 12.19 -16.33 18.61
CA LEU A 276 13.14 -17.30 19.17
C LEU A 276 14.61 -16.85 19.05
N SER A 277 14.96 -16.08 18.02
CA SER A 277 16.33 -15.65 17.75
C SER A 277 16.77 -14.39 18.53
N LEU A 278 16.06 -14.04 19.61
CA LEU A 278 16.24 -12.80 20.38
C LEU A 278 15.91 -11.51 19.59
N ALA A 279 15.34 -11.63 18.39
CA ALA A 279 14.95 -10.47 17.58
C ALA A 279 13.71 -9.74 18.12
N GLY A 280 13.04 -10.32 19.12
CA GLY A 280 12.00 -9.68 19.94
C GLY A 280 12.52 -8.57 20.87
N VAL A 281 13.60 -7.87 20.53
CA VAL A 281 14.11 -6.65 21.20
C VAL A 281 14.39 -5.62 20.10
N VAL A 282 14.30 -4.32 20.39
CA VAL A 282 14.52 -3.23 19.40
C VAL A 282 15.81 -3.42 18.56
N GLY A 283 16.86 -4.01 19.14
CA GLY A 283 18.10 -4.36 18.43
C GLY A 283 17.95 -5.42 17.33
N GLY A 284 17.03 -6.37 17.48
CA GLY A 284 16.71 -7.38 16.46
C GLY A 284 16.00 -6.79 15.26
N SER A 285 14.93 -6.02 15.50
CA SER A 285 14.22 -5.27 14.46
C SER A 285 15.16 -4.39 13.63
N ARG A 286 16.16 -3.77 14.29
CA ARG A 286 17.23 -3.01 13.61
C ARG A 286 18.01 -3.85 12.60
N TYR A 287 18.50 -5.03 13.00
CA TYR A 287 19.29 -5.89 12.12
C TYR A 287 18.48 -6.35 10.90
N MET A 288 17.23 -6.76 11.13
CA MET A 288 16.34 -7.26 10.08
C MET A 288 15.98 -6.17 9.08
N THR A 289 15.72 -4.97 9.59
CA THR A 289 15.49 -3.78 8.75
C THR A 289 16.71 -3.44 7.88
N HIS A 290 17.91 -3.46 8.46
CA HIS A 290 19.14 -3.18 7.71
C HIS A 290 19.36 -4.23 6.62
N LEU A 291 19.19 -5.51 6.95
CA LEU A 291 19.30 -6.61 5.99
C LEU A 291 18.29 -6.46 4.85
N ALA A 292 17.01 -6.19 5.16
CA ALA A 292 15.97 -5.99 4.16
C ALA A 292 16.27 -4.83 3.21
N ILE A 293 16.73 -3.69 3.75
CA ILE A 293 17.06 -2.51 2.93
C ILE A 293 18.30 -2.76 2.07
N VAL A 294 19.32 -3.44 2.59
CA VAL A 294 20.50 -3.82 1.79
C VAL A 294 20.08 -4.71 0.63
N ILE A 295 19.27 -5.74 0.90
CA ILE A 295 18.77 -6.66 -0.13
C ILE A 295 17.90 -5.91 -1.16
N GLY A 296 16.95 -5.09 -0.71
CA GLY A 296 16.07 -4.32 -1.57
C GLY A 296 16.81 -3.28 -2.41
N SER A 297 17.80 -2.58 -1.84
CA SER A 297 18.64 -1.62 -2.57
C SER A 297 19.50 -2.33 -3.61
N PHE A 298 20.08 -3.49 -3.26
CA PHE A 298 20.82 -4.30 -4.21
C PHE A 298 19.92 -4.78 -5.36
N LEU A 299 18.69 -5.20 -5.08
CA LEU A 299 17.70 -5.58 -6.08
C LEU A 299 17.35 -4.41 -7.01
N ALA A 300 17.08 -3.22 -6.47
CA ALA A 300 16.78 -2.03 -7.24
C ALA A 300 17.96 -1.62 -8.15
N LEU A 301 19.18 -1.67 -7.63
CA LEU A 301 20.40 -1.41 -8.43
C LEU A 301 20.58 -2.45 -9.54
N MET A 302 20.37 -3.73 -9.25
CA MET A 302 20.44 -4.79 -10.27
C MET A 302 19.44 -4.53 -11.39
N VAL A 303 18.17 -4.23 -11.07
CA VAL A 303 17.16 -3.93 -12.09
C VAL A 303 17.51 -2.66 -12.87
N LEU A 304 18.00 -1.62 -12.20
CA LEU A 304 18.42 -0.38 -12.87
C LEU A 304 19.50 -0.62 -13.95
N PHE A 305 20.47 -1.48 -13.69
CA PHE A 305 21.58 -1.78 -14.62
C PHE A 305 21.27 -2.90 -15.62
N LEU A 306 20.35 -3.82 -15.30
CA LEU A 306 19.92 -4.88 -16.22
C LEU A 306 18.85 -4.40 -17.20
N ASP A 307 18.12 -3.34 -16.85
CA ASP A 307 17.15 -2.67 -17.71
C ASP A 307 17.79 -1.53 -18.51
N ASP A 308 17.00 -0.74 -19.24
CA ASP A 308 17.47 0.45 -19.94
C ASP A 308 17.72 1.59 -18.92
N THR A 309 18.95 1.64 -18.41
CA THR A 309 19.38 2.58 -17.38
C THR A 309 19.10 4.03 -17.78
N TRP A 310 19.37 4.41 -19.03
CA TRP A 310 19.21 5.79 -19.49
C TRP A 310 17.74 6.17 -19.62
N TYR A 311 16.90 5.25 -20.09
CA TYR A 311 15.45 5.42 -20.04
C TYR A 311 14.96 5.64 -18.61
N ILE A 312 15.40 4.81 -17.65
CA ILE A 312 14.98 4.94 -16.25
C ILE A 312 15.44 6.27 -15.64
N MET A 313 16.66 6.73 -15.94
CA MET A 313 17.16 8.03 -15.48
C MET A 313 16.35 9.19 -16.06
N ASN A 314 16.04 9.16 -17.35
CA ASN A 314 15.16 10.15 -17.98
C ASN A 314 13.76 10.13 -17.34
N LEU A 315 13.22 8.93 -17.10
CA LEU A 315 11.93 8.72 -16.48
C LEU A 315 11.86 9.29 -15.07
N MET A 316 12.90 9.12 -14.25
CA MET A 316 12.95 9.69 -12.89
C MET A 316 12.82 11.21 -12.90
N VAL A 317 13.55 11.89 -13.78
CA VAL A 317 13.49 13.36 -13.91
C VAL A 317 12.11 13.79 -14.43
N GLU A 318 11.58 13.10 -15.44
CA GLU A 318 10.28 13.42 -16.03
C GLU A 318 9.13 13.23 -15.03
N ILE A 319 9.08 12.09 -14.33
CA ILE A 319 8.01 11.80 -13.36
C ILE A 319 8.12 12.71 -12.14
N ALA A 320 9.32 13.06 -11.68
CA ALA A 320 9.48 14.03 -10.59
C ALA A 320 8.85 15.39 -10.93
N GLY A 321 9.18 15.94 -12.11
CA GLY A 321 8.63 17.21 -12.56
C GLY A 321 7.11 17.14 -12.82
N TYR A 322 6.67 16.06 -13.47
CA TYR A 322 5.26 15.86 -13.80
C TYR A 322 4.38 15.67 -12.55
N TYR A 323 4.91 15.01 -11.52
CA TYR A 323 4.27 14.90 -10.22
C TYR A 323 4.13 16.26 -9.52
N LEU A 324 5.21 17.05 -9.45
CA LEU A 324 5.16 18.38 -8.82
C LEU A 324 4.15 19.30 -9.51
N TRP A 325 4.05 19.24 -10.84
CA TRP A 325 3.07 19.99 -11.61
C TRP A 325 1.62 19.58 -11.30
N ASN A 326 1.36 18.28 -11.16
CA ASN A 326 0.01 17.75 -10.92
C ASN A 326 -0.36 17.61 -9.44
N LEU A 327 0.55 17.92 -8.51
CA LEU A 327 0.35 17.69 -7.09
C LEU A 327 -0.95 18.33 -6.59
N VAL A 328 -1.11 19.64 -6.79
CA VAL A 328 -2.31 20.38 -6.34
C VAL A 328 -3.58 19.84 -7.01
N ARG A 329 -3.50 19.49 -8.30
CA ARG A 329 -4.64 18.96 -9.07
C ARG A 329 -5.10 17.63 -8.49
N LEU A 330 -4.19 16.67 -8.29
CA LEU A 330 -4.51 15.36 -7.75
C LEU A 330 -4.97 15.43 -6.30
N SER A 331 -4.33 16.27 -5.48
CA SER A 331 -4.71 16.52 -4.09
C SER A 331 -6.14 17.07 -3.92
N HIS A 332 -6.79 17.53 -4.99
CA HIS A 332 -8.16 18.06 -4.96
C HIS A 332 -9.07 17.35 -5.98
N HIS A 333 -8.65 16.21 -6.52
CA HIS A 333 -9.48 15.45 -7.44
C HIS A 333 -10.37 14.51 -6.62
N LEU A 334 -11.67 14.83 -6.53
CA LEU A 334 -12.69 14.07 -5.78
C LEU A 334 -13.81 13.49 -6.67
N ASP A 335 -13.68 13.63 -7.99
CA ASP A 335 -14.65 13.15 -8.99
C ASP A 335 -16.07 13.68 -8.72
N ALA A 336 -16.19 14.86 -8.06
CA ALA A 336 -17.44 15.36 -7.47
C ALA A 336 -18.58 15.47 -8.49
N PHE A 337 -18.27 15.81 -9.74
CA PHE A 337 -19.26 15.89 -10.82
C PHE A 337 -19.54 14.52 -11.43
N GLU A 338 -18.51 13.69 -11.56
CA GLU A 338 -18.64 12.29 -11.97
C GLU A 338 -19.45 11.46 -10.95
N GLN A 339 -19.64 11.95 -9.71
CA GLN A 339 -20.56 11.35 -8.73
C GLN A 339 -22.04 11.60 -9.06
N LEU A 340 -22.34 12.69 -9.77
CA LEU A 340 -23.70 13.12 -10.08
C LEU A 340 -24.26 12.43 -11.33
N ASP A 341 -23.40 12.10 -12.31
CA ASP A 341 -23.82 11.67 -13.64
C ASP A 341 -23.31 10.30 -14.07
N ALA A 342 -24.23 9.33 -14.11
CA ALA A 342 -24.03 8.08 -14.84
C ALA A 342 -24.38 8.18 -16.35
N GLY A 343 -24.51 9.38 -16.96
CA GLY A 343 -24.99 9.39 -18.35
C GLY A 343 -25.04 10.69 -19.17
N ILE A 344 -24.46 11.82 -18.76
CA ILE A 344 -24.63 13.08 -19.53
C ILE A 344 -23.51 13.34 -20.56
N ASP A 345 -22.30 12.82 -20.34
CA ASP A 345 -21.11 13.20 -21.15
C ASP A 345 -20.76 12.28 -22.34
N PHE A 346 -21.57 11.27 -22.66
CA PHE A 346 -21.30 10.38 -23.81
C PHE A 346 -22.42 10.43 -24.87
N ALA A 347 -22.07 10.92 -26.06
CA ALA A 347 -22.96 11.10 -27.21
C ALA A 347 -23.55 9.79 -27.80
N ASP A 348 -23.16 8.61 -27.28
CA ASP A 348 -23.65 7.31 -27.72
C ASP A 348 -24.75 6.72 -26.82
N GLY A 349 -25.23 7.47 -25.82
CA GLY A 349 -26.39 7.08 -24.99
C GLY A 349 -26.17 5.83 -24.15
N GLN A 350 -24.94 5.31 -24.08
CA GLN A 350 -24.57 4.21 -23.20
C GLN A 350 -23.84 4.78 -21.98
N SER A 351 -24.48 4.63 -20.82
CA SER A 351 -23.87 4.80 -19.50
C SER A 351 -22.73 3.79 -19.30
N ARG A 352 -21.57 4.04 -19.92
CA ARG A 352 -20.35 3.22 -19.73
C ARG A 352 -19.70 3.42 -18.36
N LEU A 353 -20.24 4.35 -17.59
CA LEU A 353 -19.92 4.50 -16.18
C LEU A 353 -21.06 3.83 -15.43
N SER A 354 -20.85 2.60 -14.94
CA SER A 354 -21.61 2.15 -13.78
C SER A 354 -21.40 3.17 -12.66
N PRO A 355 -22.33 3.28 -11.68
CA PRO A 355 -22.30 4.33 -10.66
C PRO A 355 -20.88 4.52 -10.19
N TRP A 356 -20.40 5.76 -10.14
CA TRP A 356 -19.04 6.19 -9.78
C TRP A 356 -18.37 5.42 -8.62
N PHE A 357 -19.15 4.68 -7.80
CA PHE A 357 -18.73 3.74 -6.76
C PHE A 357 -18.81 2.23 -7.06
N ASP A 358 -19.67 1.76 -7.96
CA ASP A 358 -20.14 0.36 -7.99
C ASP A 358 -19.14 -0.60 -8.63
N GLY A 359 -18.36 -0.16 -9.62
CA GLY A 359 -17.32 -1.00 -10.18
C GLY A 359 -15.99 -1.01 -9.43
N TRP A 360 -15.74 -0.02 -8.56
CA TRP A 360 -14.46 0.11 -7.86
C TRP A 360 -14.53 -0.27 -6.38
N ALA A 361 -15.59 0.10 -5.65
CA ALA A 361 -15.75 -0.38 -4.28
C ALA A 361 -15.86 -1.91 -4.25
N GLY A 362 -16.43 -2.50 -5.32
CA GLY A 362 -16.56 -3.93 -5.63
C GLY A 362 -15.31 -4.76 -5.39
N ASN A 363 -14.29 -4.61 -6.21
CA ASN A 363 -13.37 -5.74 -6.44
C ASN A 363 -11.88 -5.40 -6.20
N GLY A 364 -11.60 -4.23 -5.60
CA GLY A 364 -10.24 -3.77 -5.31
C GLY A 364 -9.32 -3.86 -6.53
N TRP A 365 -8.08 -4.31 -6.32
CA TRP A 365 -7.08 -4.44 -7.38
C TRP A 365 -7.35 -5.57 -8.39
N TYR A 366 -8.24 -6.50 -8.05
CA TYR A 366 -8.52 -7.70 -8.84
C TYR A 366 -9.78 -7.57 -9.70
N GLY A 367 -10.44 -6.41 -9.65
CA GLY A 367 -11.71 -6.16 -10.35
C GLY A 367 -11.69 -6.34 -11.86
N TYR A 368 -10.53 -6.22 -12.49
CA TYR A 368 -10.40 -6.52 -13.92
C TYR A 368 -10.49 -8.03 -14.23
N TYR A 369 -10.01 -8.91 -13.33
CA TYR A 369 -10.06 -10.36 -13.55
C TYR A 369 -11.47 -10.93 -13.46
N GLN A 370 -12.33 -10.35 -12.62
CA GLN A 370 -13.72 -10.79 -12.44
C GLN A 370 -14.68 -10.37 -13.56
N GLN A 371 -14.29 -9.44 -14.44
CA GLN A 371 -15.07 -8.98 -15.61
C GLN A 371 -15.35 -10.06 -16.67
N THR A 372 -14.79 -11.27 -16.49
CA THR A 372 -15.08 -12.42 -17.37
C THR A 372 -16.35 -13.17 -17.00
N HIS A 373 -17.07 -12.75 -15.93
CA HIS A 373 -18.38 -13.31 -15.59
C HIS A 373 -19.51 -12.52 -16.28
N PRO A 374 -20.49 -13.20 -16.90
CA PRO A 374 -21.64 -12.55 -17.51
C PRO A 374 -22.55 -11.99 -16.40
N GLY A 375 -22.46 -10.69 -16.12
CA GLY A 375 -23.34 -9.99 -15.17
C GLY A 375 -22.68 -8.94 -14.27
N GLY A 376 -21.39 -8.65 -14.40
CA GLY A 376 -20.73 -7.60 -13.61
C GLY A 376 -20.83 -6.22 -14.27
N ASP A 377 -21.61 -5.31 -13.68
CA ASP A 377 -21.71 -3.90 -14.12
C ASP A 377 -20.39 -3.14 -13.88
N GLY A 378 -19.55 -3.11 -14.91
CA GLY A 378 -18.20 -2.54 -14.89
C GLY A 378 -18.21 -1.02 -14.71
N GLY A 379 -17.71 -0.57 -13.57
CA GLY A 379 -17.43 0.85 -13.27
C GLY A 379 -15.94 1.05 -13.08
N TYR A 380 -15.30 1.67 -14.05
CA TYR A 380 -13.93 2.13 -13.93
C TYR A 380 -13.95 3.36 -13.03
N GLY A 381 -13.24 3.42 -11.90
CA GLY A 381 -13.24 4.59 -10.99
C GLY A 381 -11.86 4.79 -10.36
N LYS A 382 -11.25 5.98 -10.52
CA LYS A 382 -9.83 6.23 -10.19
C LYS A 382 -9.59 6.60 -8.73
N LEU A 383 -10.45 7.47 -8.18
CA LEU A 383 -10.29 8.05 -6.85
C LEU A 383 -10.62 7.14 -5.70
N GLY A 384 -11.31 6.06 -6.05
CA GLY A 384 -11.38 4.97 -5.15
C GLY A 384 -9.99 4.51 -4.69
N MET A 385 -9.07 4.19 -5.61
CA MET A 385 -7.77 3.63 -5.23
C MET A 385 -7.06 4.56 -4.24
N THR A 386 -7.15 5.85 -4.49
CA THR A 386 -6.63 6.87 -3.59
C THR A 386 -7.30 6.84 -2.22
N GLY A 387 -8.63 6.70 -2.13
CA GLY A 387 -9.34 6.53 -0.87
C GLY A 387 -8.94 5.26 -0.09
N ILE A 388 -8.67 4.14 -0.78
CA ILE A 388 -8.08 2.94 -0.15
C ILE A 388 -6.71 3.26 0.43
N TYR A 389 -5.84 3.94 -0.33
CA TYR A 389 -4.50 4.30 0.14
C TYR A 389 -4.56 5.25 1.34
N TRP A 390 -5.40 6.29 1.33
CA TRP A 390 -5.57 7.16 2.50
C TRP A 390 -6.10 6.40 3.72
N GLY A 391 -7.13 5.57 3.56
CA GLY A 391 -7.61 4.71 4.64
C GLY A 391 -6.50 3.79 5.19
N TRP A 392 -5.68 3.23 4.30
CA TRP A 392 -4.54 2.41 4.66
C TRP A 392 -3.45 3.17 5.40
N TRP A 393 -3.03 4.34 4.93
CA TRP A 393 -2.04 5.17 5.62
C TRP A 393 -2.56 5.64 6.98
N MET A 394 -3.84 5.97 7.11
CA MET A 394 -4.44 6.25 8.41
C MET A 394 -4.40 5.04 9.34
N SER A 395 -4.57 3.83 8.81
CA SER A 395 -4.46 2.60 9.61
C SER A 395 -3.03 2.30 10.08
N LEU A 396 -2.01 2.80 9.38
CA LEU A 396 -0.60 2.63 9.74
C LEU A 396 -0.04 3.78 10.59
N ALA A 397 -0.67 4.95 10.54
CA ALA A 397 -0.18 6.15 11.21
C ALA A 397 0.06 6.01 12.73
N PRO A 398 -0.77 5.29 13.53
CA PRO A 398 -0.48 5.08 14.94
C PRO A 398 0.82 4.29 15.15
N VAL A 399 1.01 3.21 14.39
CA VAL A 399 2.16 2.31 14.50
C VAL A 399 3.43 3.00 14.05
N VAL A 400 3.43 3.47 12.80
CA VAL A 400 4.61 4.06 12.18
C VAL A 400 4.97 5.35 12.89
N GLY A 401 3.98 6.17 13.26
CA GLY A 401 4.20 7.41 13.98
C GLY A 401 4.82 7.20 15.37
N LEU A 402 4.26 6.31 16.20
CA LEU A 402 4.84 6.03 17.52
C LEU A 402 6.23 5.39 17.40
N TRP A 403 6.44 4.53 16.40
CA TRP A 403 7.77 3.98 16.10
C TRP A 403 8.77 5.09 15.74
N ILE A 404 8.40 5.99 14.81
CA ILE A 404 9.21 7.17 14.44
C ILE A 404 9.54 7.99 15.69
N ALA A 405 8.55 8.25 16.56
CA ALA A 405 8.78 8.98 17.79
C ALA A 405 9.85 8.29 18.63
N LYS A 406 9.68 7.00 18.91
CA LYS A 406 10.57 6.19 19.75
C LYS A 406 12.03 6.26 19.33
N ILE A 407 12.32 6.19 18.03
CA ILE A 407 13.68 6.16 17.51
C ILE A 407 14.27 7.54 17.22
N SER A 408 13.50 8.62 17.44
CA SER A 408 13.89 10.00 17.11
C SER A 408 14.38 10.82 18.32
N LYS A 409 14.65 10.18 19.47
CA LYS A 409 15.25 10.85 20.63
C LYS A 409 16.58 11.51 20.24
N GLY A 410 16.75 12.78 20.63
CA GLY A 410 17.93 13.59 20.31
C GLY A 410 17.95 14.17 18.89
N ARG A 411 16.89 14.00 18.08
CA ARG A 411 16.77 14.60 16.75
C ARG A 411 16.02 15.93 16.81
N SER A 412 16.29 16.83 15.87
CA SER A 412 15.45 18.02 15.70
C SER A 412 14.15 17.70 14.96
N ILE A 413 13.09 18.47 15.21
CA ILE A 413 11.82 18.35 14.49
C ILE A 413 12.04 18.46 12.97
N ARG A 414 12.89 19.40 12.53
CA ARG A 414 13.24 19.57 11.12
C ARG A 414 13.92 18.34 10.53
N GLN A 415 14.88 17.74 11.25
CA GLN A 415 15.50 16.49 10.80
C GLN A 415 14.44 15.40 10.66
N LEU A 416 13.52 15.27 11.63
CA LEU A 416 12.43 14.30 11.58
C LEU A 416 11.54 14.53 10.36
N VAL A 417 11.15 15.77 10.06
CA VAL A 417 10.36 16.07 8.84
C VAL A 417 11.13 15.71 7.57
N LEU A 418 12.40 16.12 7.45
CA LEU A 418 13.19 15.86 6.25
C LEU A 418 13.46 14.36 6.03
N ALA A 419 13.84 13.63 7.07
CA ALA A 419 14.12 12.20 6.97
C ALA A 419 12.87 11.32 7.00
N GLY A 420 11.77 11.80 7.57
CA GLY A 420 10.49 11.09 7.67
C GLY A 420 9.57 11.31 6.47
N VAL A 421 9.74 12.40 5.71
CA VAL A 421 8.92 12.73 4.54
C VAL A 421 9.75 12.81 3.26
N VAL A 422 10.77 13.68 3.21
CA VAL A 422 11.53 13.92 1.97
C VAL A 422 12.39 12.72 1.58
N GLY A 423 13.08 12.10 2.54
CA GLY A 423 13.89 10.90 2.30
C GLY A 423 13.08 9.74 1.71
N PRO A 424 11.95 9.34 2.33
CA PRO A 424 11.13 8.26 1.84
C PRO A 424 10.41 8.57 0.52
N MET A 425 10.05 9.85 0.27
CA MET A 425 9.57 10.30 -1.05
C MET A 425 10.62 10.03 -2.14
N ALA A 426 11.89 10.37 -1.91
CA ALA A 426 12.95 10.15 -2.89
C ALA A 426 13.16 8.66 -3.18
N VAL A 427 13.14 7.81 -2.15
CA VAL A 427 13.25 6.34 -2.32
C VAL A 427 12.03 5.78 -3.07
N SER A 428 10.83 6.27 -2.76
CA SER A 428 9.59 5.83 -3.43
C SER A 428 9.59 6.24 -4.90
N LEU A 429 10.02 7.46 -5.24
CA LEU A 429 10.20 7.90 -6.62
C LEU A 429 11.15 6.98 -7.37
N MET A 430 12.32 6.72 -6.78
CA MET A 430 13.33 5.84 -7.35
C MET A 430 12.75 4.45 -7.60
N TRP A 431 12.06 3.87 -6.62
CA TRP A 431 11.48 2.53 -6.70
C TRP A 431 10.40 2.43 -7.77
N ILE A 432 9.43 3.35 -7.78
CA ILE A 432 8.35 3.38 -8.78
C ILE A 432 8.91 3.59 -10.18
N CYS A 433 9.92 4.43 -10.36
CA CYS A 433 10.52 4.63 -11.68
C CYS A 433 11.32 3.41 -12.16
N ILE A 434 12.08 2.74 -11.28
CA ILE A 434 12.85 1.54 -11.64
C ILE A 434 11.88 0.40 -12.01
N PHE A 435 11.02 -0.01 -11.08
CA PHE A 435 10.19 -1.22 -11.27
C PHE A 435 8.95 -0.93 -12.12
N GLY A 436 8.29 0.20 -11.89
CA GLY A 436 7.13 0.63 -12.66
C GLY A 436 7.47 1.00 -14.10
N GLY A 437 8.58 1.72 -14.30
CA GLY A 437 9.09 2.04 -15.64
C GLY A 437 9.47 0.78 -16.42
N ALA A 438 10.20 -0.15 -15.78
CA ALA A 438 10.53 -1.44 -16.37
C ALA A 438 9.27 -2.26 -16.69
N ALA A 439 8.25 -2.25 -15.84
CA ALA A 439 6.97 -2.92 -16.08
C ALA A 439 6.23 -2.33 -17.28
N ILE A 440 6.13 -1.00 -17.38
CA ILE A 440 5.49 -0.35 -18.54
C ILE A 440 6.26 -0.64 -19.83
N ARG A 441 7.60 -0.67 -19.79
CA ARG A 441 8.44 -1.06 -20.92
C ARG A 441 8.16 -2.50 -21.35
N MET A 442 8.12 -3.44 -20.40
CA MET A 442 7.79 -4.85 -20.63
C MET A 442 6.39 -5.01 -21.24
N GLN A 443 5.39 -4.31 -20.68
CA GLN A 443 4.02 -4.29 -21.20
C GLN A 443 3.96 -3.75 -22.63
N ARG A 444 4.68 -2.65 -22.90
CA ARG A 444 4.76 -2.04 -24.23
C ARG A 444 5.38 -3.02 -25.23
N GLN A 445 6.46 -3.68 -24.87
CA GLN A 445 7.12 -4.66 -25.72
C GLN A 445 6.22 -5.87 -26.01
N ALA A 446 5.55 -6.42 -25.00
CA ALA A 446 4.60 -7.51 -25.18
C ALA A 446 3.46 -7.16 -26.15
N ILE A 447 2.99 -5.91 -26.13
CA ILE A 447 1.98 -5.43 -27.06
C ILE A 447 2.55 -5.33 -28.49
N LEU A 448 3.75 -4.77 -28.66
CA LEU A 448 4.42 -4.62 -29.96
C LEU A 448 4.74 -5.96 -30.62
N ASP A 449 5.10 -6.96 -29.82
CA ASP A 449 5.36 -8.34 -30.27
C ASP A 449 4.08 -9.10 -30.65
N GLY A 450 2.91 -8.47 -30.48
CA GLY A 450 1.63 -9.06 -30.84
C GLY A 450 1.17 -10.15 -29.87
N CYS A 451 1.62 -10.13 -28.61
CA CYS A 451 1.21 -11.07 -27.56
C CYS A 451 -0.24 -10.83 -27.12
N ARG A 452 -1.18 -11.03 -28.05
CA ARG A 452 -2.61 -11.09 -27.78
C ARG A 452 -2.99 -12.50 -27.38
N CYS A 453 -4.07 -12.62 -26.61
CA CYS A 453 -4.71 -13.91 -26.45
C CYS A 453 -5.13 -14.38 -27.84
N ASN A 454 -4.89 -15.66 -28.10
CA ASN A 454 -5.21 -16.37 -29.32
C ASN A 454 -6.59 -15.97 -29.88
N CYS A 455 -6.66 -15.28 -31.02
CA CYS A 455 -7.83 -15.33 -31.88
C CYS A 455 -7.48 -16.28 -33.01
N ASN A 456 -7.57 -17.58 -32.73
CA ASN A 456 -7.62 -18.60 -33.77
C ASN A 456 -8.97 -18.45 -34.48
N SER A 457 -9.03 -17.73 -35.58
CA SER A 457 -10.08 -17.96 -36.59
C SER A 457 -9.74 -19.23 -37.37
N THR A 458 -9.78 -20.38 -36.70
CA THR A 458 -9.87 -21.67 -37.40
C THR A 458 -11.34 -22.02 -37.60
N GLY A 459 -12.04 -21.19 -38.35
CA GLY A 459 -13.23 -21.62 -39.09
C GLY A 459 -12.79 -21.83 -40.54
N PRO A 460 -13.20 -22.91 -41.23
CA PRO A 460 -12.92 -23.03 -42.65
C PRO A 460 -13.55 -21.83 -43.39
N PRO A 461 -12.96 -21.37 -44.50
CA PRO A 461 -13.47 -20.23 -45.24
C PRO A 461 -14.90 -20.54 -45.69
N SER A 462 -15.88 -19.86 -45.08
CA SER A 462 -17.25 -19.94 -45.56
C SER A 462 -17.34 -19.11 -46.84
N HIS A 463 -17.17 -19.79 -47.97
CA HIS A 463 -17.69 -19.31 -49.24
C HIS A 463 -19.21 -19.20 -49.10
N ARG A 464 -19.72 -17.97 -48.88
CA ARG A 464 -21.07 -17.61 -49.32
C ARG A 464 -20.96 -16.56 -50.41
N ASN A 465 -21.49 -16.93 -51.56
CA ASN A 465 -21.54 -16.16 -52.78
C ASN A 465 -22.20 -14.79 -52.56
N GLY A 466 -21.56 -13.76 -53.11
CA GLY A 466 -22.20 -12.51 -53.50
C GLY A 466 -22.47 -11.50 -52.39
N GLN A 467 -21.46 -10.68 -52.06
CA GLN A 467 -21.56 -9.22 -51.94
C GLN A 467 -20.21 -8.62 -51.53
N ALA A 468 -19.83 -7.53 -52.20
CA ALA A 468 -18.55 -6.84 -52.02
C ALA A 468 -18.47 -6.18 -50.63
N GLY A 469 -17.51 -6.64 -49.82
CA GLY A 469 -17.22 -6.09 -48.50
C GLY A 469 -16.13 -6.91 -47.83
N SER A 470 -14.90 -6.85 -48.37
CA SER A 470 -13.74 -7.53 -47.80
C SER A 470 -13.48 -7.07 -46.36
N GLN A 471 -13.83 -7.91 -45.38
CA GLN A 471 -13.29 -7.83 -44.02
C GLN A 471 -11.79 -8.17 -44.09
N PRO A 472 -10.87 -7.26 -43.73
CA PRO A 472 -9.46 -7.59 -43.77
C PRO A 472 -9.16 -8.59 -42.65
N ALA A 473 -8.60 -9.74 -43.02
CA ALA A 473 -7.90 -10.60 -42.07
C ALA A 473 -6.81 -9.78 -41.37
N PHE A 474 -6.67 -9.95 -40.05
CA PHE A 474 -5.65 -9.27 -39.24
C PHE A 474 -4.25 -9.75 -39.63
N ASP A 475 -3.67 -9.14 -40.65
CA ASP A 475 -2.30 -9.39 -41.12
C ASP A 475 -1.29 -8.48 -40.39
N ARG A 476 -0.03 -8.94 -40.29
CA ARG A 476 1.12 -8.25 -39.66
C ARG A 476 1.30 -6.82 -40.22
N THR A 477 0.95 -6.61 -41.48
CA THR A 477 0.99 -5.35 -42.22
C THR A 477 -0.09 -4.34 -41.77
N TYR A 478 -1.20 -4.82 -41.20
CA TYR A 478 -2.29 -3.98 -40.67
C TYR A 478 -1.93 -3.40 -39.29
N CYS A 479 -1.33 -4.22 -38.42
CA CYS A 479 -0.78 -3.76 -37.14
C CYS A 479 0.34 -2.72 -37.32
N SER A 480 1.25 -2.92 -38.28
CA SER A 480 2.32 -1.94 -38.56
C SER A 480 1.80 -0.62 -39.12
N ARG A 481 0.73 -0.63 -39.93
CA ARG A 481 0.08 0.60 -40.43
C ARG A 481 -0.64 1.41 -39.35
N ILE A 482 -1.33 0.77 -38.41
CA ILE A 482 -1.99 1.48 -37.29
C ILE A 482 -0.95 2.04 -36.31
N LEU A 483 0.15 1.33 -36.08
CA LEU A 483 1.28 1.82 -35.29
C LEU A 483 1.99 3.03 -35.93
N SER A 484 1.95 3.13 -37.27
CA SER A 484 2.56 4.26 -38.00
C SER A 484 1.72 5.54 -38.03
N ASN A 485 0.44 5.49 -37.61
CA ASN A 485 -0.43 6.67 -37.56
C ASN A 485 -1.23 6.73 -36.23
N PRO A 486 -0.62 7.19 -35.14
CA PRO A 486 -1.13 7.07 -33.77
C PRO A 486 -2.29 8.03 -33.41
N THR A 487 -2.80 8.81 -34.37
CA THR A 487 -3.77 9.90 -34.15
C THR A 487 -5.23 9.50 -34.29
N GLY A 488 -5.54 8.24 -34.66
CA GLY A 488 -6.91 7.75 -34.81
C GLY A 488 -7.49 7.11 -33.55
N ALA A 489 -8.75 7.43 -33.22
CA ALA A 489 -9.51 6.83 -32.11
C ALA A 489 -9.57 5.29 -32.12
N GLY A 490 -9.33 4.64 -33.26
CA GLY A 490 -9.26 3.18 -33.40
C GLY A 490 -7.97 2.52 -32.87
N ALA A 491 -6.88 3.27 -32.69
CA ALA A 491 -5.64 2.70 -32.19
C ALA A 491 -5.84 2.15 -30.77
N LEU A 492 -6.39 2.94 -29.84
CA LEU A 492 -6.59 2.53 -28.44
C LEU A 492 -7.62 1.42 -28.24
N SER A 493 -8.67 1.40 -29.05
CA SER A 493 -9.71 0.35 -29.09
C SER A 493 -9.10 -1.03 -29.38
N LEU A 494 -8.12 -1.09 -30.28
CA LEU A 494 -7.32 -2.29 -30.56
C LEU A 494 -6.30 -2.63 -29.48
N TYR A 495 -5.76 -1.63 -28.76
CA TYR A 495 -4.76 -1.81 -27.70
C TYR A 495 -5.34 -2.51 -26.46
N TYR A 496 -6.62 -2.28 -26.15
CA TYR A 496 -7.28 -2.81 -24.95
C TYR A 496 -8.35 -3.88 -25.22
N GLN A 497 -9.11 -3.78 -26.32
CA GLN A 497 -10.29 -4.65 -26.54
C GLN A 497 -10.26 -5.43 -27.86
N GLY A 498 -9.27 -5.23 -28.72
CA GLY A 498 -9.24 -5.89 -30.02
C GLY A 498 -10.36 -5.47 -30.97
N THR A 499 -11.07 -4.37 -30.70
CA THR A 499 -12.13 -3.85 -31.57
C THR A 499 -11.61 -2.71 -32.42
N ASN A 500 -12.05 -2.66 -33.67
CA ASN A 500 -11.99 -1.48 -34.52
C ASN A 500 -13.41 -1.15 -34.95
N ARG A 501 -14.04 -0.14 -34.30
CA ARG A 501 -15.00 0.85 -34.86
C ARG A 501 -15.96 1.37 -33.80
N VAL A 502 -16.29 2.64 -33.97
CA VAL A 502 -17.37 3.36 -33.30
C VAL A 502 -18.70 2.77 -33.79
N GLY A 503 -19.56 2.37 -32.85
CA GLY A 503 -21.00 2.19 -33.08
C GLY A 503 -21.44 0.92 -33.80
N GLU A 504 -21.12 -0.27 -33.28
CA GLU A 504 -21.99 -1.47 -33.27
C GLU A 504 -21.25 -2.66 -32.62
N PRO A 505 -21.88 -3.44 -31.71
CA PRO A 505 -21.28 -4.67 -31.21
C PRO A 505 -21.35 -5.77 -32.28
N ALA A 506 -20.20 -6.23 -32.76
CA ALA A 506 -20.14 -7.41 -33.64
C ALA A 506 -20.62 -8.66 -32.85
N PRO A 507 -21.61 -9.42 -33.34
CA PRO A 507 -22.19 -10.56 -32.61
C PRO A 507 -21.21 -11.70 -32.29
N GLU A 508 -20.04 -11.71 -32.94
CA GLU A 508 -19.06 -12.80 -32.84
C GLU A 508 -17.95 -12.57 -31.79
N GLN A 509 -17.93 -11.45 -31.06
CA GLN A 509 -16.93 -11.22 -29.99
C GLN A 509 -17.04 -12.20 -28.80
N LYS A 510 -18.14 -12.97 -28.71
CA LYS A 510 -18.31 -14.00 -27.69
C LYS A 510 -17.29 -15.15 -27.80
N THR A 511 -16.59 -15.32 -28.93
CA THR A 511 -15.74 -16.49 -29.15
C THR A 511 -14.26 -16.31 -28.78
N CYS A 512 -13.67 -15.10 -28.82
CA CYS A 512 -12.28 -14.92 -28.34
C CYS A 512 -12.17 -14.88 -26.80
N LEU A 513 -13.27 -14.62 -26.08
CA LEU A 513 -13.32 -14.70 -24.60
C LEU A 513 -13.69 -16.10 -24.06
N ALA A 514 -14.11 -17.03 -24.94
CA ALA A 514 -14.68 -18.32 -24.53
C ALA A 514 -13.80 -19.55 -24.79
N GLN A 515 -12.60 -19.41 -25.38
CA GLN A 515 -11.75 -20.57 -25.67
C GLN A 515 -10.43 -20.53 -24.91
N ARG A 516 -10.37 -21.33 -23.84
CA ARG A 516 -9.14 -21.69 -23.12
C ARG A 516 -8.19 -22.45 -24.05
N PRO A 517 -6.89 -22.10 -24.11
CA PRO A 517 -5.90 -23.09 -24.54
C PRO A 517 -5.73 -24.14 -23.42
N PRO A 518 -5.81 -25.45 -23.71
CA PRO A 518 -5.75 -26.50 -22.69
C PRO A 518 -4.37 -26.75 -22.07
N THR A 519 -3.33 -26.00 -22.43
CA THR A 519 -1.95 -26.23 -21.96
C THR A 519 -1.13 -24.94 -22.08
N PRO A 520 -0.07 -24.74 -21.28
CA PRO A 520 0.88 -23.66 -21.46
C PRO A 520 1.81 -23.99 -22.64
N LYS A 521 1.25 -24.15 -23.83
CA LYS A 521 2.05 -24.15 -25.05
C LYS A 521 2.25 -22.69 -25.45
N ARG A 522 3.52 -22.29 -25.55
CA ARG A 522 3.96 -21.01 -26.13
C ARG A 522 3.16 -20.79 -27.42
N VAL A 523 2.27 -19.80 -27.42
CA VAL A 523 1.53 -19.44 -28.63
C VAL A 523 2.56 -18.89 -29.61
N GLY A 524 2.65 -19.50 -30.79
CA GLY A 524 3.57 -19.10 -31.85
C GLY A 524 3.43 -17.61 -32.15
N GLY A 525 4.54 -16.88 -32.09
CA GLY A 525 4.62 -15.43 -32.34
C GLY A 525 5.29 -14.63 -31.23
N CYS A 526 5.17 -15.06 -29.97
CA CYS A 526 5.78 -14.38 -28.81
C CYS A 526 6.95 -15.16 -28.23
N SER A 527 8.16 -14.84 -28.67
CA SER A 527 9.38 -15.35 -28.07
C SER A 527 9.75 -14.50 -26.84
N ASN A 528 9.26 -14.92 -25.67
CA ASN A 528 9.87 -14.69 -24.33
C ASN A 528 9.29 -13.63 -23.36
N ILE A 529 8.30 -12.81 -23.72
CA ILE A 529 7.78 -11.70 -22.87
C ILE A 529 6.29 -11.90 -22.53
N ILE A 530 5.90 -11.59 -21.29
CA ILE A 530 4.52 -11.73 -20.77
C ILE A 530 3.83 -10.37 -20.75
N GLN A 531 2.57 -10.31 -21.17
CA GLN A 531 1.75 -9.10 -21.02
C GLN A 531 1.27 -8.97 -19.57
N LEU A 532 1.89 -8.06 -18.80
CA LEU A 532 1.65 -7.86 -17.36
C LEU A 532 0.21 -7.46 -17.03
N ALA A 533 -0.48 -6.75 -17.94
CA ALA A 533 -1.86 -6.36 -17.70
C ALA A 533 -2.81 -7.56 -17.52
N LYS A 534 -2.48 -8.69 -18.16
CA LYS A 534 -3.25 -9.94 -18.08
C LYS A 534 -2.79 -10.85 -16.94
N ARG A 535 -2.04 -10.31 -15.99
CA ARG A 535 -1.45 -11.04 -14.85
C ARG A 535 -1.99 -10.47 -13.56
N ARG A 536 -2.20 -11.35 -12.57
CA ARG A 536 -2.64 -10.93 -11.24
C ARG A 536 -1.59 -10.03 -10.58
N PRO A 537 -1.97 -9.07 -9.74
CA PRO A 537 -1.08 -8.07 -9.15
C PRO A 537 0.17 -8.67 -8.48
N GLU A 538 -0.01 -9.71 -7.67
CA GLU A 538 1.03 -10.42 -6.94
C GLU A 538 2.03 -11.14 -7.86
N LEU A 539 1.62 -11.50 -9.09
CA LEU A 539 2.47 -12.17 -10.08
C LEU A 539 3.26 -11.21 -10.97
N ARG A 540 2.76 -9.97 -11.19
CA ARG A 540 3.38 -8.99 -12.09
C ARG A 540 4.83 -8.69 -11.70
N TRP A 541 5.11 -8.60 -10.40
CA TRP A 541 6.47 -8.43 -9.89
C TRP A 541 7.41 -9.58 -10.32
N PHE A 542 6.94 -10.82 -10.17
CA PHE A 542 7.76 -11.98 -10.51
C PHE A 542 7.92 -12.14 -12.02
N ASP A 543 6.89 -11.88 -12.81
CA ASP A 543 7.02 -11.84 -14.27
C ASP A 543 8.05 -10.78 -14.70
N LEU A 544 8.06 -9.61 -14.05
CA LEU A 544 9.03 -8.53 -14.28
C LEU A 544 10.46 -8.98 -13.98
N VAL A 545 10.77 -9.42 -12.75
CA VAL A 545 12.16 -9.76 -12.39
C VAL A 545 12.67 -10.99 -13.15
N ASN A 546 11.80 -11.85 -13.67
CA ASN A 546 12.18 -13.00 -14.51
C ASN A 546 12.35 -12.67 -16.00
N GLN A 547 12.16 -11.41 -16.41
CA GLN A 547 12.32 -11.01 -17.81
C GLN A 547 13.78 -10.93 -18.26
N TYR A 548 14.72 -10.66 -17.34
CA TYR A 548 16.13 -10.41 -17.66
C TYR A 548 16.89 -11.72 -17.99
N PRO A 549 17.36 -11.90 -19.24
CA PRO A 549 18.15 -13.06 -19.65
C PRO A 549 19.63 -12.87 -19.32
N GLN A 550 20.38 -13.98 -19.15
CA GLN A 550 21.84 -13.91 -19.16
C GLN A 550 22.37 -13.70 -20.59
N ASN A 551 23.40 -12.86 -20.71
CA ASN A 551 24.16 -12.68 -21.94
C ASN A 551 24.71 -14.03 -22.43
N GLY A 552 24.19 -14.53 -23.56
CA GLY A 552 24.75 -15.66 -24.30
C GLY A 552 23.94 -16.97 -24.29
N ASP A 553 22.84 -17.09 -23.55
CA ASP A 553 22.18 -18.39 -23.38
C ASP A 553 21.07 -18.67 -24.42
N LYS A 554 21.30 -19.75 -25.18
CA LYS A 554 20.29 -20.48 -25.95
C LYS A 554 19.28 -21.10 -24.99
N GLU A 555 18.03 -20.61 -25.02
CA GLU A 555 16.75 -21.18 -24.53
C GLU A 555 16.65 -21.99 -23.22
N GLY A 556 17.70 -22.19 -22.40
CA GLY A 556 17.68 -23.18 -21.30
C GLY A 556 17.73 -22.66 -19.86
N THR A 557 18.40 -21.55 -19.57
CA THR A 557 18.75 -21.21 -18.17
C THR A 557 18.64 -19.71 -17.87
N ARG A 558 17.45 -19.25 -17.45
CA ARG A 558 17.23 -17.88 -16.91
C ARG A 558 17.79 -17.74 -15.48
N LEU A 559 19.11 -17.85 -15.33
CA LEU A 559 19.78 -17.86 -14.02
C LEU A 559 19.63 -16.52 -13.27
N GLN A 560 19.74 -15.39 -13.99
CA GLN A 560 19.57 -14.04 -13.41
C GLN A 560 18.15 -13.78 -12.91
N GLY A 561 17.12 -14.07 -13.70
CA GLY A 561 15.73 -13.91 -13.27
C GLY A 561 15.37 -14.75 -12.04
N SER A 562 15.84 -16.00 -12.00
CA SER A 562 15.64 -16.89 -10.84
C SER A 562 16.37 -16.39 -9.59
N PHE A 563 17.55 -15.78 -9.76
CA PHE A 563 18.28 -15.15 -8.67
C PHE A 563 17.54 -13.93 -8.11
N LEU A 564 17.08 -12.99 -8.95
CA LEU A 564 16.33 -11.81 -8.51
C LEU A 564 14.99 -12.18 -7.85
N ARG A 565 14.32 -13.23 -8.34
CA ARG A 565 13.14 -13.82 -7.68
C ARG A 565 13.48 -14.35 -6.29
N GLY A 566 14.53 -15.17 -6.18
CA GLY A 566 14.97 -15.71 -4.88
C GLY A 566 15.31 -14.60 -3.90
N LEU A 567 16.01 -13.57 -4.37
CA LEU A 567 16.36 -12.38 -3.58
C LEU A 567 15.11 -11.63 -3.09
N THR A 568 14.11 -11.45 -3.95
CA THR A 568 12.80 -10.87 -3.58
C THR A 568 12.14 -11.67 -2.45
N ILE A 569 12.09 -12.99 -2.57
CA ILE A 569 11.46 -13.87 -1.57
C ILE A 569 12.18 -13.73 -0.23
N VAL A 570 13.51 -13.74 -0.24
CA VAL A 570 14.31 -13.54 0.98
C VAL A 570 14.08 -12.15 1.59
N ALA A 571 14.04 -11.09 0.77
CA ALA A 571 13.76 -9.74 1.24
C ALA A 571 12.41 -9.67 1.99
N LEU A 572 11.36 -10.25 1.40
CA LEU A 572 10.03 -10.27 1.99
C LEU A 572 9.95 -11.13 3.26
N LEU A 573 10.62 -12.28 3.30
CA LEU A 573 10.70 -13.13 4.50
C LEU A 573 11.43 -12.44 5.66
N VAL A 574 12.36 -11.52 5.38
CA VAL A 574 13.00 -10.69 6.40
C VAL A 574 12.10 -9.52 6.80
N LEU A 575 11.38 -8.92 5.84
CA LEU A 575 10.48 -7.79 6.09
C LEU A 575 9.26 -8.15 6.93
N ILE A 576 8.67 -9.34 6.77
CA ILE A 576 7.51 -9.81 7.56
C ILE A 576 7.77 -9.64 9.08
N PRO A 577 8.78 -10.31 9.65
CA PRO A 577 9.10 -10.17 11.06
C PRO A 577 9.68 -8.79 11.43
N ALA A 578 10.34 -8.07 10.52
CA ALA A 578 10.78 -6.70 10.78
C ALA A 578 9.60 -5.75 11.02
N CYS A 579 8.55 -5.84 10.21
CA CYS A 579 7.33 -5.06 10.36
C CYS A 579 6.53 -5.49 11.61
N ALA A 580 6.35 -6.79 11.82
CA ALA A 580 5.61 -7.30 12.98
C ALA A 580 6.30 -6.95 14.30
N SER A 581 7.64 -7.01 14.37
CA SER A 581 8.43 -6.61 15.55
C SER A 581 8.52 -5.11 15.81
N ALA A 582 8.09 -4.27 14.87
CA ALA A 582 7.89 -2.84 15.12
C ALA A 582 6.45 -2.59 15.62
N GLY A 583 5.48 -3.32 15.07
CA GLY A 583 4.08 -3.33 15.50
C GLY A 583 3.91 -3.73 16.96
N ASP A 584 4.47 -4.88 17.36
CA ASP A 584 4.33 -5.42 18.72
C ASP A 584 4.87 -4.46 19.80
N VAL A 585 5.98 -3.78 19.53
CA VAL A 585 6.59 -2.77 20.39
C VAL A 585 5.67 -1.58 20.58
N VAL A 586 5.04 -1.11 19.49
CA VAL A 586 4.16 0.04 19.55
C VAL A 586 2.85 -0.32 20.25
N ILE A 587 2.23 -1.42 19.87
CA ILE A 587 0.96 -1.86 20.45
C ILE A 587 1.13 -2.18 21.94
N ALA A 588 2.25 -2.77 22.34
CA ALA A 588 2.55 -2.98 23.76
C ALA A 588 2.65 -1.65 24.52
N SER A 589 3.26 -0.62 23.93
CA SER A 589 3.30 0.73 24.51
C SER A 589 1.90 1.32 24.67
N LEU A 590 1.02 1.16 23.68
CA LEU A 590 -0.37 1.63 23.75
C LEU A 590 -1.14 0.90 24.86
N MET A 591 -1.03 -0.42 24.89
CA MET A 591 -1.74 -1.26 25.85
C MET A 591 -1.17 -1.16 27.28
N SER A 592 0.06 -0.68 27.47
CA SER A 592 0.64 -0.40 28.80
C SER A 592 0.39 1.03 29.28
N GLY A 593 -0.24 1.89 28.46
CA GLY A 593 -0.39 3.31 28.77
C GLY A 593 0.91 4.10 28.66
N GLY A 594 1.87 3.60 27.89
CA GLY A 594 3.12 4.28 27.56
C GLY A 594 4.29 3.97 28.49
N GLU A 595 4.19 2.88 29.24
CA GLU A 595 5.27 2.37 30.09
C GLU A 595 6.42 1.82 29.25
N GLU A 596 7.66 2.10 29.66
CA GLU A 596 8.85 1.69 28.90
C GLU A 596 8.96 0.17 28.81
N LEU A 597 9.08 -0.34 27.58
CA LEU A 597 9.09 -1.76 27.22
C LEU A 597 10.28 -2.59 27.75
N ALA A 598 11.10 -2.02 28.63
CA ALA A 598 12.10 -2.78 29.35
C ALA A 598 11.38 -3.69 30.35
N GLY A 599 10.94 -4.85 29.87
CA GLY A 599 10.29 -5.85 30.70
C GLY A 599 8.88 -6.27 30.28
N ASN A 600 8.58 -6.36 28.98
CA ASN A 600 7.26 -6.74 28.46
C ASN A 600 7.33 -7.88 27.43
N GLY A 601 8.24 -8.84 27.62
CA GLY A 601 8.48 -9.93 26.66
C GLY A 601 7.24 -10.78 26.41
N MET A 602 6.51 -11.12 27.48
CA MET A 602 5.29 -11.94 27.38
C MET A 602 4.17 -11.19 26.66
N MET A 603 3.94 -9.91 26.96
CA MET A 603 2.91 -9.12 26.29
C MET A 603 3.12 -9.05 24.78
N ARG A 604 4.37 -8.81 24.39
CA ARG A 604 4.76 -8.71 22.98
C ARG A 604 4.55 -10.01 22.23
N PHE A 605 4.83 -11.14 22.86
CA PHE A 605 4.52 -12.46 22.28
C PHE A 605 3.02 -12.62 22.00
N PHE A 606 2.15 -12.24 22.94
CA PHE A 606 0.70 -12.30 22.74
C PHE A 606 0.21 -11.34 21.66
N ILE A 607 0.76 -10.12 21.60
CA ILE A 607 0.43 -9.14 20.58
C ILE A 607 0.84 -9.64 19.20
N LEU A 608 2.08 -10.12 19.04
CA LEU A 608 2.57 -10.68 17.78
C LEU A 608 1.71 -11.88 17.34
N GLY A 609 1.37 -12.77 18.25
CA GLY A 609 0.46 -13.89 17.97
C GLY A 609 -0.92 -13.40 17.49
N THR A 610 -1.43 -12.32 18.07
CA THR A 610 -2.71 -11.70 17.67
C THR A 610 -2.62 -11.04 16.29
N GLU A 611 -1.52 -10.34 15.98
CA GLU A 611 -1.25 -9.77 14.65
C GLU A 611 -1.20 -10.87 13.58
N CYS A 612 -0.44 -11.94 13.82
CA CYS A 612 -0.34 -13.08 12.92
C CYS A 612 -1.68 -13.81 12.77
N ALA A 613 -2.46 -13.94 13.85
CA ALA A 613 -3.80 -14.54 13.79
C ALA A 613 -4.75 -13.69 12.94
N LEU A 614 -4.77 -12.37 13.14
CA LEU A 614 -5.58 -11.44 12.36
C LEU A 614 -5.22 -11.48 10.87
N ALA A 615 -3.93 -11.42 10.53
CA ALA A 615 -3.47 -11.54 9.15
C ALA A 615 -3.91 -12.87 8.51
N SER A 616 -3.74 -13.98 9.25
CA SER A 616 -4.13 -15.32 8.78
C SER A 616 -5.63 -15.44 8.50
N VAL A 617 -6.50 -14.93 9.38
CA VAL A 617 -7.96 -15.05 9.18
C VAL A 617 -8.46 -14.15 8.07
N LEU A 618 -7.88 -12.96 7.89
CA LEU A 618 -8.24 -12.08 6.77
C LEU A 618 -7.80 -12.67 5.43
N VAL A 619 -6.58 -13.19 5.35
CA VAL A 619 -6.11 -13.86 4.13
C VAL A 619 -6.93 -15.11 3.83
N ARG A 620 -7.32 -15.88 4.85
CA ARG A 620 -8.21 -17.04 4.69
C ARG A 620 -9.62 -16.62 4.26
N ALA A 621 -10.24 -15.64 4.90
CA ALA A 621 -11.60 -15.21 4.60
C ALA A 621 -11.72 -14.71 3.15
N GLY A 622 -10.74 -13.95 2.65
CA GLY A 622 -10.69 -13.57 1.24
C GLY A 622 -10.19 -14.67 0.28
N ALA A 623 -9.73 -15.81 0.79
CA ALA A 623 -9.46 -17.00 -0.02
C ALA A 623 -10.69 -17.92 -0.14
N ASP A 624 -11.54 -17.94 0.89
CA ASP A 624 -12.76 -18.73 0.95
C ASP A 624 -13.92 -18.05 0.18
N ASP A 625 -13.86 -16.73 -0.03
CA ASP A 625 -14.87 -15.95 -0.76
C ASP A 625 -14.68 -15.98 -2.29
N PRO A 626 -15.70 -16.38 -3.09
CA PRO A 626 -15.61 -16.38 -4.55
C PRO A 626 -15.67 -14.97 -5.18
N THR A 627 -16.12 -13.98 -4.43
CA THR A 627 -16.43 -12.61 -4.86
C THR A 627 -15.33 -11.62 -4.50
N TYR A 628 -14.62 -11.81 -3.39
CA TYR A 628 -13.58 -10.87 -2.94
C TYR A 628 -12.28 -11.60 -2.64
N ASP A 629 -11.15 -11.07 -3.12
CA ASP A 629 -9.85 -11.67 -2.86
C ASP A 629 -9.23 -11.20 -1.53
N ALA A 630 -8.26 -11.96 -1.04
CA ALA A 630 -7.53 -11.70 0.20
C ALA A 630 -6.92 -10.29 0.28
N ALA A 631 -6.32 -9.77 -0.80
CA ALA A 631 -5.69 -8.45 -0.75
C ALA A 631 -6.75 -7.34 -0.62
N THR A 632 -7.86 -7.47 -1.33
CA THR A 632 -8.98 -6.52 -1.22
C THR A 632 -9.60 -6.52 0.18
N LEU A 633 -9.73 -7.67 0.83
CA LEU A 633 -10.25 -7.72 2.20
C LEU A 633 -9.31 -7.03 3.20
N LEU A 634 -7.99 -7.28 3.10
CA LEU A 634 -6.99 -6.61 3.93
C LEU A 634 -7.11 -5.08 3.80
N GLN A 635 -7.17 -4.57 2.57
CA GLN A 635 -7.36 -3.13 2.30
C GLN A 635 -8.68 -2.60 2.85
N SER A 636 -9.76 -3.37 2.70
CA SER A 636 -11.09 -2.96 3.14
C SER A 636 -11.15 -2.80 4.66
N MET A 637 -10.52 -3.71 5.40
CA MET A 637 -10.35 -3.58 6.86
C MET A 637 -9.57 -2.32 7.23
N SER A 638 -8.47 -2.03 6.52
CA SER A 638 -7.69 -0.81 6.73
C SER A 638 -8.52 0.47 6.54
N VAL A 639 -9.40 0.53 5.54
CA VAL A 639 -10.31 1.69 5.35
C VAL A 639 -11.32 1.80 6.50
N VAL A 640 -11.94 0.67 6.87
CA VAL A 640 -12.98 0.62 7.93
C VAL A 640 -12.44 1.10 9.27
N PHE A 641 -11.22 0.72 9.63
CA PHE A 641 -10.60 1.18 10.88
C PHE A 641 -9.91 2.54 10.72
N GLY A 642 -9.34 2.82 9.55
CA GLY A 642 -8.59 4.03 9.26
C GLY A 642 -9.41 5.31 9.39
N ILE A 643 -10.73 5.29 9.10
CA ILE A 643 -11.58 6.48 9.21
C ILE A 643 -11.62 7.05 10.63
N PHE A 644 -11.65 6.19 11.65
CA PHE A 644 -11.71 6.63 13.03
C PHE A 644 -10.40 7.33 13.44
N PHE A 645 -9.27 6.82 12.96
CA PHE A 645 -7.99 7.46 13.21
C PHE A 645 -7.81 8.74 12.40
N ALA A 646 -8.33 8.80 11.16
CA ALA A 646 -8.38 10.02 10.37
C ALA A 646 -9.07 11.16 11.15
N ALA A 647 -10.20 10.85 11.78
CA ALA A 647 -10.95 11.79 12.61
C ALA A 647 -10.17 12.23 13.87
N LEU A 648 -9.38 11.34 14.50
CA LEU A 648 -8.49 11.73 15.60
C LEU A 648 -7.34 12.63 15.11
N MET A 649 -6.79 12.33 13.94
CA MET A 649 -5.63 13.03 13.40
C MET A 649 -5.92 14.49 13.00
N THR A 650 -7.18 14.86 12.80
CA THR A 650 -7.56 16.27 12.52
C THR A 650 -7.11 17.22 13.63
N PHE A 651 -7.00 16.72 14.88
CA PHE A 651 -6.61 17.51 16.04
C PHE A 651 -5.09 17.59 16.24
N PHE A 652 -4.30 16.75 15.57
CA PHE A 652 -2.85 16.66 15.82
C PHE A 652 -2.08 17.95 15.53
N PRO A 653 -2.37 18.72 14.46
CA PRO A 653 -1.74 20.03 14.26
C PRO A 653 -1.92 20.97 15.47
N PHE A 654 -3.11 20.99 16.06
CA PHE A 654 -3.40 21.77 17.26
C PHE A 654 -2.66 21.22 18.48
N CYS A 655 -2.69 19.90 18.69
CA CYS A 655 -1.94 19.24 19.74
C CYS A 655 -0.44 19.57 19.70
N ILE A 656 0.17 19.49 18.51
CA ILE A 656 1.59 19.82 18.30
C ILE A 656 1.85 21.29 18.61
N TYR A 657 1.01 22.19 18.09
CA TYR A 657 1.14 23.62 18.31
C TYR A 657 1.12 23.98 19.80
N TYR A 658 0.12 23.49 20.54
CA TYR A 658 -0.01 23.79 21.96
C TYR A 658 1.06 23.10 22.81
N HIS A 659 1.46 21.86 22.49
CA HIS A 659 2.61 21.21 23.13
C HIS A 659 3.88 22.05 22.98
N LEU A 660 4.13 22.59 21.78
CA LEU A 660 5.29 23.44 21.52
C LEU A 660 5.24 24.77 22.28
N GLN A 661 4.05 25.33 22.51
CA GLN A 661 3.89 26.54 23.32
C GLN A 661 4.12 26.24 24.81
N ASP A 662 3.39 25.28 25.36
CA ASP A 662 3.43 24.93 26.79
C ASP A 662 4.85 24.51 27.21
N CYS A 663 5.53 23.72 26.38
CA CYS A 663 6.87 23.21 26.68
C CYS A 663 8.00 24.24 26.37
N ASP A 664 7.76 25.26 25.53
CA ASP A 664 8.68 26.42 25.36
C ASP A 664 8.59 27.39 26.54
N GLU A 665 7.38 27.67 27.03
CA GLU A 665 7.18 28.51 28.23
C GLU A 665 7.70 27.84 29.51
N GLY A 666 7.50 26.53 29.64
CA GLY A 666 8.03 25.76 30.77
C GLY A 666 9.56 25.82 30.87
N LEU A 667 10.27 25.86 29.74
CA LEU A 667 11.73 26.01 29.70
C LEU A 667 12.21 27.42 30.07
N LYS A 668 11.49 28.47 29.65
CA LYS A 668 11.83 29.85 30.03
C LYS A 668 11.67 30.13 31.53
N LYS A 669 10.83 29.34 32.22
CA LYS A 669 10.58 29.44 33.66
C LYS A 669 11.49 28.55 34.51
N ARG A 670 12.29 27.65 33.92
CA ARG A 670 13.27 26.86 34.69
C ARG A 670 14.45 27.76 35.06
N PRO A 671 14.80 27.89 36.35
CA PRO A 671 15.98 28.65 36.74
C PRO A 671 17.20 28.03 36.07
N THR A 672 17.95 28.86 35.36
CA THR A 672 19.27 28.52 34.83
C THR A 672 20.23 28.37 35.99
N ASN A 673 20.29 27.19 36.60
CA ASN A 673 21.36 26.81 37.51
C ASN A 673 22.16 25.68 36.87
#